data_AF-A0A8C6P3C0-F1
#
_entry.id   AF-A0A8C6P3C0-F1
#
_cell.length_a   1.000
_cell.length_b   1.000
_cell.length_c   1.000
_cell.angle_alpha   90.00
_cell.angle_beta   90.00
_cell.angle_gamma   90.00
#
_symmetry.space_group_name_H-M   'P 1'
#
loop_
_entity.id
_entity.type
_entity.pdbx_description
1 polymer ?
#
loop_
_entity_poly.entity_id
_entity_poly.type
_entity_poly.pdbx_seq_one_letter_code
_entity_poly.pdbx_strand_id
1 'polypeptide(L)'
;LCLQFSLCCVLLGFMCLQFTEAPFVWWFLHFFSFLLIKKYTNKFLQVGESKSARCDDLKSLKERKCDEVKIENPRGEVTILKNKPVTVRVGNVKPKLNEITQIQPQKLSLKLRSGEPQTFKLKFKRAEDYPIDLYYLMDLSFSMKDDLENVKNLGTDLMKEMKKITSDFRIGFGSFVEKTVMPYISTTPAKLLNPCSGNQNCTSPFSYKNVLNLTDDGDKFNNLVSQQQISGNLDSPEGGFDAIMQVAVCEEQIGWRNVTRLLVFSTDAGFHFAGDGKLGGIVLPNDGKCHLENNFYTMSHYYDYPSIAHLVQKLGDHNIQTIFAVTEEFQPVYKELKNLIPKSAVGTLSSNSSNVIKLIIDAYNSLSSEVILENTKLPEGVFLSYKSFCKNNVVGTGDNGRKCSNISIGDEVEFEISVTSQKCPSNGKPETINIKLPGFSEFVEVVLNFICDCDCAATGVPNSPECNKGSGTLECGACKCNEGQIGQFCECSQDEVQTNDMDANCRKDNGTDICSNNGECVCGTCICKKRENPAEVYSGKYCDCDNFNCDRSNNKLCGGHGRCECRKCICDANYTGNACECSMDSSTCLAKNGQECNGRGKCECGVCKCSDSKFQGPTCELCPTCPGVCTEHKDCVQCLAFKTGEKKDTCQQECTKYKLEKVTERERLPQPTDEPIPRAICKERDENDCWFYFTLAVQEDDTKQVHVLEKPECPAGPDIIPIVAGVVAGIVMIGLALLLIWKLLMIIHDRREFAKFEKEKMNAIWDTGENPIYKSAVTTVVNPKYEGK
;
A
#
# COMPACT_ATOMS: atom_id res chain seq x y z
N LEU A 1 48.16 57.93 -25.22
CA LEU A 1 48.42 59.25 -24.59
C LEU A 1 48.84 58.95 -23.14
N CYS A 2 50.11 59.01 -22.71
CA CYS A 2 51.04 60.14 -22.61
C CYS A 2 50.54 61.31 -21.71
N LEU A 3 51.27 61.54 -20.59
CA LEU A 3 51.63 62.84 -19.98
C LEU A 3 50.48 63.64 -19.31
N GLN A 4 50.62 64.46 -18.25
CA GLN A 4 51.74 65.01 -17.47
C GLN A 4 51.14 65.71 -16.21
N PHE A 5 51.76 65.65 -15.03
CA PHE A 5 52.49 66.75 -14.31
C PHE A 5 51.65 68.00 -13.95
N SER A 6 51.56 68.50 -12.70
CA SER A 6 52.57 69.00 -11.73
C SER A 6 52.23 70.49 -11.43
N LEU A 7 52.00 70.92 -10.18
CA LEU A 7 52.86 71.75 -9.32
C LEU A 7 51.93 72.14 -8.13
N CYS A 8 52.32 72.25 -6.86
CA CYS A 8 53.35 73.15 -6.37
C CYS A 8 53.76 72.78 -4.92
N CYS A 9 55.05 72.57 -4.71
CA CYS A 9 55.72 72.70 -3.41
C CYS A 9 56.12 74.18 -3.23
N VAL A 10 56.26 74.62 -1.96
CA VAL A 10 57.35 75.48 -1.42
C VAL A 10 56.84 76.23 -0.17
N LEU A 11 57.31 75.79 1.01
CA LEU A 11 58.06 76.63 1.97
C LEU A 11 58.40 75.84 3.25
N LEU A 12 59.67 75.45 3.34
CA LEU A 12 60.39 75.09 4.55
C LEU A 12 60.93 76.38 5.21
N GLY A 13 60.93 76.45 6.55
CA GLY A 13 61.97 77.20 7.28
C GLY A 13 61.59 77.91 8.61
N PHE A 14 62.28 77.50 9.69
CA PHE A 14 62.67 78.25 10.93
C PHE A 14 61.53 78.60 11.95
N MET A 15 61.63 78.52 13.30
CA MET A 15 62.68 78.37 14.34
C MET A 15 61.99 77.86 15.64
N CYS A 16 62.51 76.84 16.34
CA CYS A 16 63.30 76.90 17.59
C CYS A 16 62.57 77.37 18.87
N LEU A 17 62.33 76.45 19.83
CA LEU A 17 62.75 76.61 21.24
C LEU A 17 62.56 75.32 22.06
N GLN A 18 63.62 74.97 22.79
CA GLN A 18 63.78 73.85 23.72
C GLN A 18 62.89 74.00 24.96
N PHE A 19 62.41 72.87 25.53
CA PHE A 19 62.55 72.62 26.96
C PHE A 19 62.63 71.12 27.24
N THR A 20 63.60 70.79 28.08
CA THR A 20 64.03 69.49 28.58
C THR A 20 63.22 69.05 29.80
N GLU A 21 63.20 67.73 30.04
CA GLU A 21 63.09 67.00 31.33
C GLU A 21 61.90 66.01 31.50
N ALA A 22 62.28 64.73 31.48
CA ALA A 22 61.93 63.65 32.41
C ALA A 22 60.55 62.93 32.35
N PRO A 23 60.50 61.63 32.73
CA PRO A 23 59.64 60.63 32.09
C PRO A 23 58.43 60.28 32.97
N PHE A 24 57.21 60.55 32.49
CA PHE A 24 55.99 60.08 33.15
C PHE A 24 54.92 59.53 32.21
N VAL A 25 55.20 59.44 30.90
CA VAL A 25 54.19 59.13 29.88
C VAL A 25 54.27 57.68 29.36
N TRP A 26 55.35 56.94 29.66
CA TRP A 26 55.51 55.55 29.21
C TRP A 26 54.81 54.50 30.07
N TRP A 27 54.35 54.85 31.28
CA TRP A 27 53.59 53.92 32.14
C TRP A 27 52.09 53.93 31.87
N PHE A 28 51.53 55.05 31.37
CA PHE A 28 50.11 55.18 31.06
C PHE A 28 49.70 54.50 29.73
N LEU A 29 50.60 54.44 28.75
CA LEU A 29 50.31 53.84 27.44
C LEU A 29 50.46 52.31 27.41
N HIS A 30 51.27 51.72 28.29
CA HIS A 30 51.39 50.26 28.39
C HIS A 30 50.30 49.61 29.24
N PHE A 31 49.76 50.32 30.26
CA PHE A 31 48.69 49.78 31.10
C PHE A 31 47.32 49.77 30.38
N PHE A 32 47.07 50.72 29.47
CA PHE A 32 45.84 50.75 28.66
C PHE A 32 45.87 49.82 27.44
N SER A 33 47.05 49.45 26.94
CA SER A 33 47.16 48.51 25.82
C SER A 33 47.03 47.04 26.25
N PHE A 34 47.34 46.71 27.51
CA PHE A 34 47.17 45.35 28.05
C PHE A 34 45.76 45.06 28.62
N LEU A 35 44.94 46.08 28.89
CA LEU A 35 43.55 45.90 29.33
C LEU A 35 42.51 45.85 28.18
N LEU A 36 42.92 46.11 26.94
CA LEU A 36 42.05 46.06 25.76
C LEU A 36 42.20 44.79 24.91
N ILE A 37 42.99 43.81 25.37
CA ILE A 37 43.11 42.48 24.76
C ILE A 37 42.46 41.44 25.67
N LYS A 38 41.15 41.55 25.87
CA LYS A 38 40.28 40.40 26.24
C LYS A 38 38.81 40.76 26.00
N LYS A 39 38.13 39.87 25.26
CA LYS A 39 36.69 39.85 24.93
C LYS A 39 36.20 40.77 23.78
N TYR A 40 36.82 40.67 22.62
CA TYR A 40 36.00 40.60 21.39
C TYR A 40 35.83 39.12 21.03
N THR A 41 34.93 38.43 21.76
CA THR A 41 34.29 37.26 21.17
C THR A 41 33.43 37.80 20.04
N ASN A 42 33.81 37.52 18.78
CA ASN A 42 32.89 37.62 17.65
C ASN A 42 31.70 36.72 17.96
N LYS A 43 30.67 37.27 18.61
CA LYS A 43 29.47 36.52 18.93
C LYS A 43 28.73 36.33 17.61
N PHE A 44 28.78 35.11 17.08
CA PHE A 44 28.00 34.70 15.90
C PHE A 44 26.50 35.00 16.06
N LEU A 45 26.01 34.91 17.31
CA LEU A 45 24.67 35.33 17.71
C LEU A 45 24.65 36.80 18.12
N GLN A 46 23.75 37.59 17.52
CA GLN A 46 23.47 38.96 17.92
C GLN A 46 22.60 39.00 19.20
N VAL A 47 22.53 40.15 19.85
CA VAL A 47 21.71 40.34 21.06
C VAL A 47 20.23 40.17 20.73
N GLY A 48 19.54 39.25 21.42
CA GLY A 48 18.14 38.89 21.16
C GLY A 48 17.95 37.71 20.21
N GLU A 49 19.02 37.20 19.59
CA GLU A 49 18.94 35.97 18.78
C GLU A 49 19.00 34.72 19.66
N SER A 50 18.09 33.79 19.43
CA SER A 50 18.06 32.51 20.14
C SER A 50 19.28 31.63 19.81
N LYS A 51 19.66 30.73 20.74
CA LYS A 51 20.70 29.69 20.50
C LYS A 51 20.47 28.89 19.22
N SER A 52 19.20 28.75 18.82
CA SER A 52 18.81 27.97 17.65
C SER A 52 19.26 28.56 16.31
N ALA A 53 19.60 29.85 16.24
CA ALA A 53 20.15 30.48 15.04
C ALA A 53 21.58 30.00 14.71
N ARG A 54 22.20 29.18 15.57
CA ARG A 54 23.44 28.45 15.27
C ARG A 54 23.24 27.25 14.34
N CYS A 55 22.02 26.76 14.22
CA CYS A 55 21.67 25.65 13.33
C CYS A 55 20.89 26.22 12.14
N ASP A 56 21.51 26.22 10.98
CA ASP A 56 20.93 26.77 9.75
C ASP A 56 21.48 26.03 8.52
N ASP A 57 20.98 26.34 7.34
CA ASP A 57 21.53 25.81 6.10
C ASP A 57 22.97 26.30 5.85
N LEU A 58 23.74 25.49 5.13
CA LEU A 58 25.17 25.74 4.90
C LEU A 58 25.43 27.11 4.24
N LYS A 59 24.53 27.58 3.37
CA LYS A 59 24.71 28.86 2.67
C LYS A 59 24.48 30.01 3.63
N SER A 60 23.42 29.98 4.43
CA SER A 60 23.12 30.97 5.46
C SER A 60 24.24 31.08 6.51
N LEU A 61 24.79 29.95 6.97
CA LEU A 61 25.93 29.95 7.90
C LEU A 61 27.18 30.61 7.30
N LYS A 62 27.46 30.37 6.01
CA LYS A 62 28.57 30.99 5.29
C LYS A 62 28.36 32.49 5.08
N GLU A 63 27.15 32.91 4.72
CA GLU A 63 26.78 34.33 4.57
C GLU A 63 26.92 35.10 5.91
N ARG A 64 26.60 34.42 7.03
CA ARG A 64 26.83 34.93 8.39
C ARG A 64 28.28 34.85 8.87
N LYS A 65 29.23 34.48 7.98
CA LYS A 65 30.67 34.39 8.25
C LYS A 65 31.02 33.37 9.34
N CYS A 66 30.30 32.25 9.42
CA CYS A 66 30.74 31.11 10.21
C CYS A 66 32.01 30.51 9.57
N ASP A 67 33.01 30.18 10.39
CA ASP A 67 34.25 29.55 9.93
C ASP A 67 33.95 28.15 9.37
N GLU A 68 34.26 27.92 8.09
CA GLU A 68 33.90 26.69 7.38
C GLU A 68 34.43 25.42 8.06
N VAL A 69 35.60 25.49 8.70
CA VAL A 69 36.22 24.35 9.41
C VAL A 69 35.43 23.98 10.68
N LYS A 70 34.62 24.91 11.20
CA LYS A 70 33.79 24.72 12.40
C LYS A 70 32.33 24.42 12.08
N ILE A 71 31.97 24.34 10.80
CA ILE A 71 30.62 23.97 10.39
C ILE A 71 30.51 22.44 10.38
N GLU A 72 29.66 21.92 11.26
CA GLU A 72 29.32 20.50 11.33
C GLU A 72 28.22 20.18 10.32
N ASN A 73 28.54 19.33 9.35
CA ASN A 73 27.58 18.88 8.35
C ASN A 73 27.85 17.41 7.99
N PRO A 74 27.68 16.48 8.94
CA PRO A 74 27.99 15.08 8.68
C PRO A 74 27.09 14.57 7.56
N ARG A 75 27.65 13.77 6.65
CA ARG A 75 26.94 13.22 5.49
C ARG A 75 26.86 11.71 5.59
N GLY A 76 25.75 11.17 5.09
CA GLY A 76 25.65 9.72 4.93
C GLY A 76 26.68 9.17 3.94
N GLU A 77 26.94 7.87 4.07
CA GLU A 77 27.95 7.17 3.27
C GLU A 77 27.50 5.73 3.00
N VAL A 78 27.83 5.20 1.82
CA VAL A 78 27.64 3.80 1.45
C VAL A 78 29.01 3.15 1.32
N THR A 79 29.31 2.15 2.16
CA THR A 79 30.56 1.38 2.10
C THR A 79 30.26 -0.07 1.76
N ILE A 80 30.78 -0.57 0.63
CA ILE A 80 30.60 -1.98 0.25
C ILE A 80 31.65 -2.83 0.96
N LEU A 81 31.21 -3.79 1.78
CA LEU A 81 32.09 -4.66 2.59
C LEU A 81 32.43 -5.97 1.88
N LYS A 82 31.50 -6.52 1.09
CA LYS A 82 31.69 -7.76 0.32
C LYS A 82 31.01 -7.65 -1.03
N ASN A 83 31.81 -7.74 -2.10
CA ASN A 83 31.40 -7.46 -3.48
C ASN A 83 31.90 -8.50 -4.48
N LYS A 84 31.57 -9.78 -4.27
CA LYS A 84 31.85 -10.82 -5.26
C LYS A 84 31.03 -10.54 -6.54
N PRO A 85 31.63 -10.61 -7.73
CA PRO A 85 30.91 -10.40 -8.97
C PRO A 85 29.92 -11.55 -9.21
N VAL A 86 28.84 -11.26 -9.94
CA VAL A 86 27.92 -12.31 -10.40
C VAL A 86 28.65 -13.31 -11.30
N THR A 87 28.37 -14.60 -11.11
CA THR A 87 29.06 -15.66 -11.85
C THR A 87 28.69 -15.60 -13.33
N VAL A 88 29.71 -15.54 -14.18
CA VAL A 88 29.58 -15.66 -15.64
C VAL A 88 30.25 -16.95 -16.05
N ARG A 89 29.54 -17.79 -16.80
CA ARG A 89 30.10 -19.04 -17.31
C ARG A 89 31.17 -18.71 -18.37
N VAL A 90 32.41 -19.14 -18.13
CA VAL A 90 33.52 -19.00 -19.08
C VAL A 90 33.91 -20.39 -19.58
N GLY A 91 33.46 -20.75 -20.79
CA GLY A 91 33.72 -22.05 -21.41
C GLY A 91 32.92 -23.22 -20.80
N ASN A 92 33.43 -24.45 -20.95
CA ASN A 92 32.77 -25.69 -20.50
C ASN A 92 33.08 -26.09 -19.04
N VAL A 93 33.80 -25.25 -18.27
CA VAL A 93 34.15 -25.57 -16.88
C VAL A 93 32.94 -25.31 -15.99
N LYS A 94 32.49 -26.34 -15.26
CA LYS A 94 31.35 -26.27 -14.35
C LYS A 94 31.78 -25.67 -13.01
N PRO A 95 31.25 -24.51 -12.59
CA PRO A 95 31.55 -23.95 -11.28
C PRO A 95 30.99 -24.84 -10.17
N LYS A 96 31.70 -24.95 -9.05
CA LYS A 96 31.15 -25.62 -7.85
C LYS A 96 30.06 -24.75 -7.23
N LEU A 97 29.10 -25.33 -6.52
CA LEU A 97 27.99 -24.59 -5.88
C LEU A 97 28.46 -23.37 -5.06
N ASN A 98 29.57 -23.50 -4.32
CA ASN A 98 30.12 -22.43 -3.49
C ASN A 98 30.78 -21.27 -4.27
N GLU A 99 30.91 -21.42 -5.59
CA GLU A 99 31.49 -20.45 -6.52
C GLU A 99 30.42 -19.73 -7.34
N ILE A 100 29.15 -20.14 -7.21
CA ILE A 100 28.03 -19.47 -7.87
C ILE A 100 27.59 -18.29 -6.99
N THR A 101 27.49 -17.12 -7.60
CA THR A 101 27.02 -15.87 -6.98
C THR A 101 26.04 -15.23 -7.95
N GLN A 102 24.78 -15.09 -7.54
CA GLN A 102 23.70 -14.53 -8.35
C GLN A 102 23.39 -13.08 -7.99
N ILE A 103 23.78 -12.65 -6.79
CA ILE A 103 23.55 -11.28 -6.30
C ILE A 103 24.85 -10.55 -6.03
N GLN A 104 24.84 -9.24 -6.27
CA GLN A 104 25.98 -8.37 -6.00
C GLN A 104 25.48 -6.98 -5.57
N PRO A 105 26.01 -6.36 -4.50
CA PRO A 105 26.98 -6.88 -3.54
C PRO A 105 26.35 -7.87 -2.54
N GLN A 106 27.15 -8.52 -1.68
CA GLN A 106 26.62 -9.44 -0.65
C GLN A 106 26.56 -8.80 0.74
N LYS A 107 27.42 -7.81 1.02
CA LYS A 107 27.43 -7.10 2.30
C LYS A 107 27.83 -5.66 2.12
N LEU A 108 27.09 -4.74 2.73
CA LEU A 108 27.40 -3.31 2.76
C LEU A 108 27.06 -2.68 4.11
N SER A 109 27.64 -1.52 4.37
CA SER A 109 27.37 -0.68 5.52
C SER A 109 26.91 0.70 5.06
N LEU A 110 25.81 1.18 5.64
CA LEU A 110 25.25 2.50 5.38
C LEU A 110 25.43 3.36 6.63
N LYS A 111 26.00 4.55 6.48
CA LYS A 111 25.90 5.62 7.49
C LYS A 111 24.73 6.50 7.12
N LEU A 112 23.72 6.55 7.98
CA LEU A 112 22.45 7.23 7.74
C LEU A 112 22.36 8.48 8.62
N ARG A 113 22.19 9.64 7.98
CA ARG A 113 21.75 10.87 8.65
C ARG A 113 20.23 10.98 8.56
N SER A 114 19.58 11.47 9.61
CA SER A 114 18.13 11.66 9.61
C SER A 114 17.68 12.55 8.43
N GLY A 115 16.71 12.05 7.66
CA GLY A 115 16.14 12.68 6.47
C GLY A 115 16.96 12.53 5.18
N GLU A 116 18.22 12.07 5.24
CA GLU A 116 19.09 11.92 4.07
C GLU A 116 19.07 10.46 3.56
N PRO A 117 18.57 10.20 2.35
CA PRO A 117 18.59 8.85 1.76
C PRO A 117 20.01 8.44 1.37
N GLN A 118 20.35 7.17 1.59
CA GLN A 118 21.55 6.53 1.05
C GLN A 118 21.16 5.45 0.04
N THR A 119 21.74 5.52 -1.15
CA THR A 119 21.34 4.71 -2.29
C THR A 119 22.47 3.79 -2.74
N PHE A 120 22.15 2.52 -2.97
CA PHE A 120 23.07 1.54 -3.55
C PHE A 120 22.40 0.71 -4.63
N LYS A 121 23.22 0.08 -5.47
CA LYS A 121 22.78 -0.77 -6.58
C LYS A 121 22.96 -2.23 -6.21
N LEU A 122 21.91 -3.02 -6.42
CA LEU A 122 21.89 -4.46 -6.32
C LEU A 122 21.73 -5.03 -7.72
N LYS A 123 22.69 -5.81 -8.17
CA LYS A 123 22.66 -6.55 -9.42
C LYS A 123 22.24 -7.99 -9.15
N PHE A 124 21.28 -8.48 -9.92
CA PHE A 124 20.88 -9.88 -9.94
C PHE A 124 21.13 -10.45 -11.34
N LYS A 125 21.80 -11.59 -11.40
CA LYS A 125 21.95 -12.36 -12.63
C LYS A 125 21.52 -13.79 -12.38
N ARG A 126 20.58 -14.26 -13.18
CA ARG A 126 20.11 -15.64 -13.11
C ARG A 126 21.21 -16.58 -13.58
N ALA A 127 21.77 -17.38 -12.66
CA ALA A 127 22.85 -18.31 -12.98
C ALA A 127 22.40 -19.39 -13.98
N GLU A 128 23.31 -19.73 -14.89
CA GLU A 128 23.24 -20.96 -15.68
C GLU A 128 23.61 -22.15 -14.80
N ASP A 129 22.97 -23.31 -15.03
CA ASP A 129 23.38 -24.58 -14.40
C ASP A 129 23.31 -24.57 -12.86
N TYR A 130 22.35 -23.83 -12.28
CA TYR A 130 22.18 -23.77 -10.82
C TYR A 130 21.53 -25.06 -10.28
N PRO A 131 21.99 -25.63 -9.15
CA PRO A 131 21.45 -26.90 -8.65
C PRO A 131 19.98 -26.81 -8.24
N ILE A 132 19.24 -27.89 -8.47
CA ILE A 132 17.81 -28.00 -8.17
C ILE A 132 17.55 -29.25 -7.33
N ASP A 133 16.81 -29.06 -6.24
CA ASP A 133 16.20 -30.14 -5.48
C ASP A 133 14.70 -30.14 -5.78
N LEU A 134 14.16 -31.27 -6.19
CA LEU A 134 12.73 -31.45 -6.46
C LEU A 134 12.17 -32.56 -5.57
N TYR A 135 11.19 -32.22 -4.75
CA TYR A 135 10.47 -33.19 -3.94
C TYR A 135 9.06 -33.39 -4.51
N TYR A 136 8.74 -34.62 -4.92
CA TYR A 136 7.46 -34.97 -5.48
C TYR A 136 6.55 -35.49 -4.38
N LEU A 137 5.52 -34.73 -4.04
CA LEU A 137 4.54 -35.05 -3.02
C LEU A 137 3.22 -35.47 -3.68
N MET A 138 2.90 -36.75 -3.56
CA MET A 138 1.80 -37.39 -4.27
C MET A 138 0.67 -37.81 -3.34
N ASP A 139 -0.56 -37.48 -3.74
CA ASP A 139 -1.77 -38.05 -3.18
C ASP A 139 -1.89 -39.55 -3.54
N LEU A 140 -2.09 -40.40 -2.53
CA LEU A 140 -2.33 -41.83 -2.69
C LEU A 140 -3.75 -42.25 -2.27
N SER A 141 -4.71 -41.33 -2.29
CA SER A 141 -6.14 -41.63 -2.22
C SER A 141 -6.54 -42.64 -3.31
N PHE A 142 -7.74 -43.21 -3.18
CA PHE A 142 -8.20 -44.26 -4.10
C PHE A 142 -8.34 -43.76 -5.55
N SER A 143 -8.66 -42.48 -5.73
CA SER A 143 -8.90 -41.87 -7.04
C SER A 143 -7.62 -41.74 -7.86
N MET A 144 -6.46 -41.54 -7.21
CA MET A 144 -5.14 -41.39 -7.84
C MET A 144 -4.51 -42.69 -8.38
N LYS A 145 -5.29 -43.77 -8.52
CA LYS A 145 -4.80 -45.12 -8.85
C LYS A 145 -4.16 -45.20 -10.24
N ASP A 146 -4.79 -44.58 -11.23
CA ASP A 146 -4.29 -44.54 -12.61
C ASP A 146 -3.14 -43.56 -12.78
N ASP A 147 -3.11 -42.45 -12.03
CA ASP A 147 -1.97 -41.54 -11.96
C ASP A 147 -0.71 -42.23 -11.43
N LEU A 148 -0.83 -43.05 -10.38
CA LEU A 148 0.30 -43.78 -9.80
C LEU A 148 1.02 -44.63 -10.85
N GLU A 149 0.30 -45.28 -11.77
CA GLU A 149 0.91 -46.10 -12.83
C GLU A 149 1.81 -45.29 -13.77
N ASN A 150 1.46 -44.03 -14.06
CA ASN A 150 2.27 -43.16 -14.91
C ASN A 150 3.46 -42.57 -14.12
N VAL A 151 3.29 -42.29 -12.83
CA VAL A 151 4.35 -41.75 -11.97
C VAL A 151 5.45 -42.78 -11.69
N LYS A 152 5.19 -44.09 -11.81
CA LYS A 152 6.21 -45.16 -11.64
C LYS A 152 7.42 -45.03 -12.57
N ASN A 153 7.22 -44.50 -13.77
CA ASN A 153 8.30 -44.30 -14.75
C ASN A 153 8.80 -42.84 -14.80
N LEU A 154 8.23 -41.96 -13.97
CA LEU A 154 8.49 -40.52 -14.00
C LEU A 154 9.92 -40.16 -13.59
N GLY A 155 10.52 -40.88 -12.64
CA GLY A 155 11.79 -40.49 -12.03
C GLY A 155 12.92 -40.35 -13.04
N THR A 156 13.16 -41.41 -13.82
CA THR A 156 14.22 -41.42 -14.85
C THR A 156 13.98 -40.41 -15.97
N ASP A 157 12.74 -40.28 -16.44
CA ASP A 157 12.40 -39.37 -17.53
C ASP A 157 12.48 -37.90 -17.09
N LEU A 158 11.95 -37.59 -15.90
CA LEU A 158 12.06 -36.26 -15.31
C LEU A 158 13.52 -35.90 -15.04
N MET A 159 14.30 -36.81 -14.47
CA MET A 159 15.74 -36.58 -14.28
C MET A 159 16.46 -36.32 -15.60
N LYS A 160 16.11 -37.03 -16.67
CA LYS A 160 16.71 -36.83 -18.00
C LYS A 160 16.39 -35.44 -18.56
N GLU A 161 15.15 -34.98 -18.42
CA GLU A 161 14.75 -33.64 -18.88
C GLU A 161 15.34 -32.53 -17.99
N MET A 162 15.32 -32.71 -16.67
CA MET A 162 15.92 -31.75 -15.73
C MET A 162 17.44 -31.65 -15.88
N LYS A 163 18.12 -32.76 -16.24
CA LYS A 163 19.55 -32.76 -16.57
C LYS A 163 19.93 -31.91 -17.78
N LYS A 164 18.97 -31.53 -18.63
CA LYS A 164 19.20 -30.56 -19.72
C LYS A 164 19.25 -29.12 -19.21
N ILE A 165 18.63 -28.84 -18.06
CA ILE A 165 18.53 -27.51 -17.44
C ILE A 165 19.64 -27.31 -16.41
N THR A 166 19.85 -28.31 -15.55
CA THR A 166 20.88 -28.29 -14.50
C THR A 166 21.59 -29.63 -14.43
N SER A 167 22.90 -29.60 -14.25
CA SER A 167 23.74 -30.78 -14.15
C SER A 167 23.78 -31.37 -12.75
N ASP A 168 23.31 -30.64 -11.74
CA ASP A 168 23.17 -31.09 -10.35
C ASP A 168 21.68 -31.05 -9.96
N PHE A 169 21.03 -32.20 -10.14
CA PHE A 169 19.62 -32.40 -9.86
C PHE A 169 19.43 -33.51 -8.84
N ARG A 170 18.62 -33.27 -7.80
CA ARG A 170 18.15 -34.30 -6.87
C ARG A 170 16.64 -34.39 -6.87
N ILE A 171 16.15 -35.62 -6.74
CA ILE A 171 14.73 -35.95 -6.67
C ILE A 171 14.41 -36.70 -5.37
N GLY A 172 13.27 -36.41 -4.78
CA GLY A 172 12.71 -37.10 -3.62
C GLY A 172 11.23 -37.40 -3.82
N PHE A 173 10.67 -38.28 -2.99
CA PHE A 173 9.26 -38.68 -3.08
C PHE A 173 8.63 -38.82 -1.69
N GLY A 174 7.44 -38.24 -1.54
CA GLY A 174 6.58 -38.43 -0.38
C GLY A 174 5.16 -38.72 -0.83
N SER A 175 4.41 -39.37 0.05
CA SER A 175 2.99 -39.63 -0.16
C SER A 175 2.14 -39.14 0.99
N PHE A 176 0.89 -38.80 0.70
CA PHE A 176 -0.11 -38.44 1.70
C PHE A 176 -1.49 -39.00 1.35
N VAL A 177 -2.35 -39.08 2.36
CA VAL A 177 -3.77 -39.40 2.21
C VAL A 177 -4.51 -38.49 3.18
N GLU A 178 -4.72 -38.93 4.42
CA GLU A 178 -5.49 -38.18 5.40
C GLU A 178 -5.19 -38.57 6.86
N LYS A 179 -5.56 -37.70 7.81
CA LYS A 179 -5.57 -37.95 9.25
C LYS A 179 -6.33 -39.23 9.57
N THR A 180 -5.71 -40.07 10.37
CA THR A 180 -6.22 -41.42 10.67
C THR A 180 -7.26 -41.43 11.79
N VAL A 181 -8.20 -40.50 11.78
CA VAL A 181 -9.30 -40.39 12.76
C VAL A 181 -10.65 -40.23 12.04
N MET A 182 -11.75 -40.59 12.71
CA MET A 182 -13.10 -40.22 12.24
C MET A 182 -13.26 -38.70 12.30
N PRO A 183 -13.99 -38.04 11.37
CA PRO A 183 -14.76 -38.64 10.28
C PRO A 183 -13.98 -38.83 8.96
N TYR A 184 -12.71 -38.45 8.90
CA TYR A 184 -11.95 -38.43 7.63
C TYR A 184 -11.62 -39.83 7.09
N ILE A 185 -11.41 -40.79 7.99
CA ILE A 185 -11.26 -42.20 7.64
C ILE A 185 -12.22 -43.07 8.44
N SER A 186 -12.52 -44.28 7.94
CA SER A 186 -13.22 -45.29 8.75
C SER A 186 -12.27 -45.95 9.75
N THR A 187 -12.52 -45.75 11.04
CA THR A 187 -11.73 -46.36 12.13
C THR A 187 -12.19 -47.78 12.50
N THR A 188 -13.03 -48.42 11.69
CA THR A 188 -13.39 -49.82 11.90
C THR A 188 -12.17 -50.72 11.63
N PRO A 189 -11.90 -51.77 12.44
CA PRO A 189 -10.68 -52.58 12.29
C PRO A 189 -10.47 -53.16 10.88
N ALA A 190 -11.55 -53.56 10.20
CA ALA A 190 -11.47 -54.06 8.83
C ALA A 190 -11.04 -52.96 7.83
N LYS A 191 -11.54 -51.74 7.98
CA LYS A 191 -11.22 -50.62 7.10
C LYS A 191 -9.86 -49.97 7.39
N LEU A 192 -9.36 -50.07 8.62
CA LEU A 192 -7.98 -49.69 8.95
C LEU A 192 -6.95 -50.60 8.28
N LEU A 193 -7.28 -51.90 8.10
CA LEU A 193 -6.42 -52.84 7.39
C LEU A 193 -6.55 -52.70 5.86
N ASN A 194 -7.78 -52.47 5.36
CA ASN A 194 -8.03 -52.23 3.95
C ASN A 194 -9.15 -51.20 3.77
N PRO A 195 -8.84 -49.92 3.49
CA PRO A 195 -9.84 -48.86 3.39
C PRO A 195 -10.73 -49.02 2.15
N CYS A 196 -10.22 -49.66 1.11
CA CYS A 196 -10.91 -49.86 -0.15
C CYS A 196 -12.09 -50.82 -0.03
N SER A 197 -13.02 -50.71 -0.99
CA SER A 197 -14.20 -51.57 -1.08
C SER A 197 -14.06 -52.57 -2.22
N GLY A 198 -14.65 -53.77 -2.06
CA GLY A 198 -14.57 -54.86 -3.05
C GLY A 198 -13.30 -55.71 -2.92
N ASN A 199 -12.90 -56.39 -4.01
CA ASN A 199 -11.72 -57.28 -4.06
C ASN A 199 -10.37 -56.54 -4.24
N GLN A 200 -10.33 -55.22 -4.01
CA GLN A 200 -9.10 -54.44 -4.16
C GLN A 200 -8.35 -54.38 -2.83
N ASN A 201 -7.06 -54.69 -2.85
CA ASN A 201 -6.18 -54.54 -1.69
C ASN A 201 -5.54 -53.15 -1.73
N CYS A 202 -5.74 -52.39 -0.66
CA CYS A 202 -5.14 -51.09 -0.44
C CYS A 202 -4.32 -51.09 0.84
N THR A 203 -3.37 -50.17 0.91
CA THR A 203 -2.59 -49.96 2.13
C THR A 203 -3.45 -49.28 3.20
N SER A 204 -3.13 -49.50 4.48
CA SER A 204 -3.74 -48.79 5.60
C SER A 204 -3.68 -47.27 5.42
N PRO A 205 -4.71 -46.51 5.85
CA PRO A 205 -4.67 -45.05 5.82
C PRO A 205 -3.51 -44.47 6.62
N PHE A 206 -2.95 -43.36 6.14
CA PHE A 206 -1.89 -42.61 6.81
C PHE A 206 -1.97 -41.14 6.38
N SER A 207 -1.50 -40.23 7.24
CA SER A 207 -1.53 -38.80 6.92
C SER A 207 -0.41 -38.42 5.95
N TYR A 208 0.85 -38.57 6.36
CA TYR A 208 2.01 -38.29 5.51
C TYR A 208 3.14 -39.29 5.75
N LYS A 209 3.83 -39.66 4.66
CA LYS A 209 4.99 -40.54 4.66
C LYS A 209 6.07 -39.99 3.71
N ASN A 210 7.27 -39.78 4.23
CA ASN A 210 8.46 -39.57 3.42
C ASN A 210 8.97 -40.93 2.91
N VAL A 211 8.95 -41.18 1.61
CA VAL A 211 9.34 -42.48 1.05
C VAL A 211 10.80 -42.46 0.62
N LEU A 212 11.23 -41.36 0.00
CA LEU A 212 12.56 -41.19 -0.55
C LEU A 212 13.06 -39.77 -0.29
N ASN A 213 14.10 -39.68 0.53
CA ASN A 213 14.90 -38.47 0.71
C ASN A 213 15.56 -38.06 -0.61
N LEU A 214 15.83 -36.76 -0.77
CA LEU A 214 16.45 -36.19 -1.97
C LEU A 214 17.76 -36.90 -2.35
N THR A 215 17.78 -37.48 -3.55
CA THR A 215 18.92 -38.24 -4.11
C THR A 215 19.13 -37.93 -5.58
N ASP A 216 20.33 -38.19 -6.08
CA ASP A 216 20.72 -38.11 -7.49
C ASP A 216 20.50 -39.43 -8.26
N ASP A 217 19.93 -40.45 -7.61
CA ASP A 217 19.63 -41.77 -8.17
C ASP A 217 18.14 -41.89 -8.59
N GLY A 218 17.90 -41.81 -9.89
CA GLY A 218 16.56 -41.91 -10.48
C GLY A 218 15.98 -43.31 -10.50
N ASP A 219 16.84 -44.33 -10.54
CA ASP A 219 16.39 -45.72 -10.52
C ASP A 219 15.85 -46.06 -9.13
N LYS A 220 16.47 -45.51 -8.07
CA LYS A 220 15.96 -45.62 -6.71
C LYS A 220 14.57 -44.97 -6.55
N PHE A 221 14.32 -43.83 -7.21
CA PHE A 221 13.00 -43.23 -7.28
C PHE A 221 11.99 -44.18 -7.92
N ASN A 222 12.25 -44.65 -9.14
CA ASN A 222 11.33 -45.54 -9.86
C ASN A 222 11.05 -46.82 -9.06
N ASN A 223 12.09 -47.43 -8.48
CA ASN A 223 11.96 -48.62 -7.66
C ASN A 223 11.07 -48.40 -6.43
N LEU A 224 11.26 -47.32 -5.67
CA LEU A 224 10.45 -47.06 -4.48
C LEU A 224 9.02 -46.60 -4.80
N VAL A 225 8.83 -45.82 -5.85
CA VAL A 225 7.49 -45.40 -6.30
C VAL A 225 6.70 -46.60 -6.82
N SER A 226 7.34 -47.52 -7.55
CA SER A 226 6.71 -48.75 -8.03
C SER A 226 6.18 -49.67 -6.92
N GLN A 227 6.75 -49.58 -5.73
CA GLN A 227 6.33 -50.32 -4.54
C GLN A 227 5.19 -49.64 -3.77
N GLN A 228 4.85 -48.39 -4.08
CA GLN A 228 3.73 -47.73 -3.42
C GLN A 228 2.41 -48.33 -3.93
N GLN A 229 1.44 -48.33 -3.03
CA GLN A 229 0.08 -48.77 -3.30
C GLN A 229 -0.88 -47.67 -2.87
N ILE A 230 -2.01 -47.59 -3.55
CA ILE A 230 -3.10 -46.70 -3.14
C ILE A 230 -3.65 -47.08 -1.77
N SER A 231 -4.24 -46.08 -1.14
CA SER A 231 -4.96 -46.14 0.12
C SER A 231 -6.38 -45.65 -0.09
N GLY A 232 -7.06 -45.21 0.97
CA GLY A 232 -8.37 -44.58 0.86
C GLY A 232 -8.78 -43.89 2.15
N ASN A 233 -9.58 -42.86 1.96
CA ASN A 233 -10.26 -42.04 2.96
C ASN A 233 -11.79 -42.16 2.77
N LEU A 234 -12.55 -41.45 3.60
CA LEU A 234 -14.01 -41.51 3.63
C LEU A 234 -14.67 -40.27 3.02
N ASP A 235 -14.15 -39.09 3.33
CA ASP A 235 -14.56 -37.82 2.74
C ASP A 235 -13.74 -37.50 1.47
N SER A 236 -13.96 -36.32 0.89
CA SER A 236 -13.37 -35.94 -0.40
C SER A 236 -12.15 -35.03 -0.30
N PRO A 237 -12.04 -34.05 0.63
CA PRO A 237 -10.81 -33.30 0.81
C PRO A 237 -9.73 -34.18 1.46
N GLU A 238 -8.46 -33.89 1.16
CA GLU A 238 -7.32 -34.67 1.61
C GLU A 238 -6.39 -33.88 2.54
N GLY A 239 -5.51 -34.61 3.23
CA GLY A 239 -4.62 -34.11 4.28
C GLY A 239 -3.32 -33.49 3.75
N GLY A 240 -3.33 -33.03 2.50
CA GLY A 240 -2.12 -32.59 1.80
C GLY A 240 -1.38 -31.44 2.46
N PHE A 241 -2.08 -30.58 3.21
CA PHE A 241 -1.47 -29.47 3.94
C PHE A 241 -0.59 -29.91 5.10
N ASP A 242 -0.94 -31.00 5.81
CA ASP A 242 -0.05 -31.60 6.82
C ASP A 242 1.26 -32.07 6.17
N ALA A 243 1.15 -32.69 4.99
CA ALA A 243 2.29 -33.17 4.25
C ALA A 243 3.20 -32.03 3.76
N ILE A 244 2.64 -30.97 3.17
CA ILE A 244 3.41 -29.78 2.77
C ILE A 244 4.14 -29.18 3.97
N MET A 245 3.47 -29.06 5.13
CA MET A 245 4.08 -28.54 6.35
C MET A 245 5.28 -29.39 6.78
N GLN A 246 5.11 -30.71 6.88
CA GLN A 246 6.19 -31.62 7.27
C GLN A 246 7.35 -31.61 6.26
N VAL A 247 7.07 -31.57 4.95
CA VAL A 247 8.11 -31.43 3.91
C VAL A 247 8.89 -30.13 4.05
N ALA A 248 8.24 -29.04 4.47
CA ALA A 248 8.89 -27.76 4.62
C ALA A 248 9.82 -27.70 5.85
N VAL A 249 9.36 -28.19 7.00
CA VAL A 249 10.06 -28.03 8.28
C VAL A 249 11.05 -29.15 8.59
N CYS A 250 10.90 -30.34 8.01
CA CYS A 250 11.79 -31.48 8.21
C CYS A 250 12.99 -31.47 7.26
N GLU A 251 13.77 -30.38 7.25
CA GLU A 251 14.86 -30.18 6.27
C GLU A 251 15.86 -31.33 6.22
N GLU A 252 16.25 -31.87 7.38
CA GLU A 252 17.24 -32.94 7.48
C GLU A 252 16.71 -34.28 6.96
N GLN A 253 15.48 -34.64 7.32
CA GLN A 253 14.84 -35.89 6.91
C GLN A 253 14.52 -35.89 5.42
N ILE A 254 14.10 -34.76 4.86
CA ILE A 254 13.88 -34.63 3.41
C ILE A 254 15.20 -34.52 2.65
N GLY A 255 16.19 -33.85 3.24
CA GLY A 255 17.54 -33.68 2.68
C GLY A 255 17.70 -32.42 1.82
N TRP A 256 16.98 -31.35 2.12
CA TRP A 256 17.02 -30.09 1.36
C TRP A 256 18.41 -29.45 1.39
N ARG A 257 18.99 -29.15 0.23
CA ARG A 257 20.21 -28.34 0.13
C ARG A 257 19.86 -26.85 0.09
N ASN A 258 20.86 -26.00 0.28
CA ASN A 258 20.70 -24.54 0.19
C ASN A 258 20.71 -24.03 -1.27
N VAL A 259 19.87 -24.63 -2.11
CA VAL A 259 19.78 -24.44 -3.58
C VAL A 259 18.34 -24.13 -3.99
N THR A 260 17.98 -24.18 -5.27
CA THR A 260 16.55 -24.03 -5.66
C THR A 260 15.76 -25.24 -5.17
N ARG A 261 14.77 -25.02 -4.29
CA ARG A 261 13.91 -26.06 -3.72
C ARG A 261 12.53 -26.01 -4.38
N LEU A 262 12.15 -27.07 -5.08
CA LEU A 262 10.85 -27.22 -5.73
C LEU A 262 10.03 -28.31 -5.04
N LEU A 263 8.83 -27.98 -4.62
CA LEU A 263 7.86 -28.94 -4.09
C LEU A 263 6.74 -29.13 -5.11
N VAL A 264 6.65 -30.30 -5.72
CA VAL A 264 5.53 -30.64 -6.61
C VAL A 264 4.45 -31.29 -5.77
N PHE A 265 3.28 -30.66 -5.68
CA PHE A 265 2.11 -31.18 -4.98
C PHE A 265 1.10 -31.69 -6.01
N SER A 266 0.86 -33.01 -6.00
CA SER A 266 0.02 -33.70 -6.99
C SER A 266 -1.21 -34.31 -6.33
N THR A 267 -2.40 -33.88 -6.73
CA THR A 267 -3.69 -34.40 -6.25
C THR A 267 -4.79 -34.13 -7.26
N ASP A 268 -5.85 -34.93 -7.20
CA ASP A 268 -7.08 -34.76 -7.95
C ASP A 268 -8.25 -34.26 -7.07
N ALA A 269 -7.98 -33.81 -5.84
CA ALA A 269 -8.97 -33.43 -4.86
C ALA A 269 -8.70 -32.07 -4.17
N GLY A 270 -9.63 -31.67 -3.30
CA GLY A 270 -9.50 -30.52 -2.41
C GLY A 270 -8.55 -30.81 -1.23
N PHE A 271 -8.43 -29.85 -0.32
CA PHE A 271 -7.55 -29.98 0.86
C PHE A 271 -8.28 -29.57 2.14
N HIS A 272 -7.95 -30.23 3.25
CA HIS A 272 -8.30 -29.75 4.58
C HIS A 272 -7.33 -28.68 5.10
N PHE A 273 -7.85 -27.77 5.91
CA PHE A 273 -7.07 -26.67 6.51
C PHE A 273 -7.48 -26.43 7.96
N ALA A 274 -6.71 -25.57 8.66
CA ALA A 274 -6.92 -25.30 10.08
C ALA A 274 -8.40 -24.99 10.42
N GLY A 275 -8.92 -25.68 11.43
CA GLY A 275 -10.31 -25.67 11.84
C GLY A 275 -11.04 -26.97 11.52
N ASP A 276 -10.68 -27.64 10.41
CA ASP A 276 -11.36 -28.86 9.97
C ASP A 276 -11.11 -30.03 10.94
N GLY A 277 -9.93 -30.09 11.57
CA GLY A 277 -9.55 -31.08 12.59
C GLY A 277 -10.51 -31.18 13.78
N LYS A 278 -11.28 -30.11 14.02
CA LYS A 278 -12.27 -30.05 15.10
C LYS A 278 -13.33 -31.15 14.99
N LEU A 279 -13.69 -31.57 13.77
CA LEU A 279 -14.65 -32.65 13.55
C LEU A 279 -14.11 -34.00 14.07
N GLY A 280 -12.81 -34.23 13.98
CA GLY A 280 -12.13 -35.40 14.55
C GLY A 280 -11.66 -35.24 15.99
N GLY A 281 -12.11 -34.19 16.69
CA GLY A 281 -11.73 -33.91 18.09
C GLY A 281 -10.33 -33.31 18.24
N ILE A 282 -9.70 -32.88 17.14
CA ILE A 282 -8.37 -32.29 17.12
C ILE A 282 -8.49 -30.78 17.19
N VAL A 283 -8.08 -30.19 18.32
CA VAL A 283 -8.28 -28.76 18.62
C VAL A 283 -6.98 -28.00 18.84
N LEU A 284 -5.84 -28.69 18.85
CA LEU A 284 -4.54 -28.07 19.01
C LEU A 284 -4.04 -27.55 17.65
N PRO A 285 -3.76 -26.25 17.51
CA PRO A 285 -3.23 -25.72 16.27
C PRO A 285 -1.90 -26.38 15.89
N ASN A 286 -1.66 -26.53 14.59
CA ASN A 286 -0.37 -26.99 14.08
C ASN A 286 0.78 -26.11 14.60
N ASP A 287 1.83 -26.74 15.15
CA ASP A 287 2.95 -26.05 15.80
C ASP A 287 4.09 -25.66 14.85
N GLY A 288 4.01 -26.05 13.57
CA GLY A 288 4.99 -25.72 12.55
C GLY A 288 6.37 -26.34 12.80
N LYS A 289 6.41 -27.53 13.43
CA LYS A 289 7.64 -28.28 13.71
C LYS A 289 7.65 -29.64 12.99
N CYS A 290 8.85 -30.21 12.89
CA CYS A 290 9.05 -31.53 12.32
C CYS A 290 8.67 -32.64 13.31
N HIS A 291 7.80 -33.55 12.89
CA HIS A 291 7.29 -34.67 13.67
C HIS A 291 7.34 -35.98 12.85
N LEU A 292 8.43 -36.18 12.11
CA LEU A 292 8.68 -37.42 11.38
C LEU A 292 9.43 -38.43 12.24
N GLU A 293 8.81 -39.57 12.48
CA GLU A 293 9.44 -40.73 13.10
C GLU A 293 9.36 -41.92 12.14
N ASN A 294 10.50 -42.58 11.88
CA ASN A 294 10.59 -43.64 10.87
C ASN A 294 9.98 -43.24 9.51
N ASN A 295 10.14 -41.96 9.15
CA ASN A 295 9.58 -41.32 7.96
C ASN A 295 8.04 -41.19 7.90
N PHE A 296 7.33 -41.44 8.99
CA PHE A 296 5.89 -41.20 9.09
C PHE A 296 5.60 -39.97 9.96
N TYR A 297 4.56 -39.22 9.59
CA TYR A 297 4.04 -38.16 10.45
C TYR A 297 3.20 -38.76 11.58
N THR A 298 3.75 -38.77 12.79
CA THR A 298 3.14 -39.44 13.95
C THR A 298 2.14 -38.58 14.71
N MET A 299 2.23 -37.25 14.58
CA MET A 299 1.40 -36.30 15.34
C MET A 299 0.13 -35.84 14.61
N SER A 300 -0.25 -36.53 13.53
CA SER A 300 -1.43 -36.19 12.68
C SER A 300 -2.76 -36.18 13.44
N HIS A 301 -2.90 -37.00 14.48
CA HIS A 301 -4.09 -37.09 15.33
C HIS A 301 -4.04 -36.14 16.54
N TYR A 302 -2.92 -35.44 16.75
CA TYR A 302 -2.72 -34.55 17.89
C TYR A 302 -2.84 -33.07 17.49
N TYR A 303 -2.29 -32.71 16.33
CA TYR A 303 -2.35 -31.35 15.80
C TYR A 303 -3.33 -31.24 14.63
N ASP A 304 -4.05 -30.13 14.59
CA ASP A 304 -4.92 -29.76 13.48
C ASP A 304 -4.10 -29.51 12.19
N TYR A 305 -4.77 -29.45 11.05
CA TYR A 305 -4.16 -29.04 9.80
C TYR A 305 -3.55 -27.62 9.93
N PRO A 306 -2.50 -27.29 9.18
CA PRO A 306 -1.95 -25.94 9.19
C PRO A 306 -2.91 -24.96 8.48
N SER A 307 -2.88 -23.70 8.90
CA SER A 307 -3.57 -22.64 8.17
C SER A 307 -2.77 -22.25 6.93
N ILE A 308 -3.44 -21.66 5.93
CA ILE A 308 -2.77 -21.17 4.71
C ILE A 308 -1.66 -20.18 5.07
N ALA A 309 -1.92 -19.24 5.99
CA ALA A 309 -0.91 -18.27 6.41
C ALA A 309 0.30 -18.93 7.09
N HIS A 310 0.08 -20.00 7.87
CA HIS A 310 1.17 -20.74 8.50
C HIS A 310 2.02 -21.49 7.46
N LEU A 311 1.39 -22.06 6.42
CA LEU A 311 2.10 -22.65 5.29
C LEU A 311 2.91 -21.62 4.51
N VAL A 312 2.31 -20.46 4.18
CA VAL A 312 3.00 -19.35 3.50
C VAL A 312 4.26 -18.95 4.25
N GLN A 313 4.15 -18.81 5.57
CA GLN A 313 5.29 -18.46 6.41
C GLN A 313 6.39 -19.53 6.34
N LYS A 314 6.06 -20.81 6.54
CA LYS A 314 7.07 -21.88 6.58
C LYS A 314 7.69 -22.15 5.22
N LEU A 315 6.92 -22.14 4.14
CA LEU A 315 7.44 -22.24 2.78
C LEU A 315 8.39 -21.08 2.45
N GLY A 316 8.05 -19.86 2.88
CA GLY A 316 8.92 -18.68 2.74
C GLY A 316 10.19 -18.76 3.57
N ASP A 317 10.10 -19.12 4.86
CA ASP A 317 11.25 -19.28 5.77
C ASP A 317 12.26 -20.30 5.23
N HIS A 318 11.76 -21.37 4.61
CA HIS A 318 12.56 -22.46 4.05
C HIS A 318 12.83 -22.32 2.53
N ASN A 319 12.47 -21.19 1.90
CA ASN A 319 12.68 -20.90 0.47
C ASN A 319 12.18 -22.00 -0.49
N ILE A 320 11.04 -22.63 -0.19
CA ILE A 320 10.46 -23.71 -1.02
C ILE A 320 9.43 -23.12 -1.97
N GLN A 321 9.58 -23.43 -3.26
CA GLN A 321 8.66 -23.00 -4.31
C GLN A 321 7.70 -24.15 -4.64
N THR A 322 6.40 -23.92 -4.43
CA THR A 322 5.39 -24.97 -4.59
C THR A 322 4.76 -24.95 -5.98
N ILE A 323 4.69 -26.11 -6.62
CA ILE A 323 4.04 -26.36 -7.90
C ILE A 323 2.82 -27.24 -7.63
N PHE A 324 1.63 -26.68 -7.73
CA PHE A 324 0.37 -27.40 -7.63
C PHE A 324 0.05 -28.03 -8.99
N ALA A 325 0.23 -29.35 -9.10
CA ALA A 325 -0.14 -30.16 -10.24
C ALA A 325 -1.50 -30.82 -9.94
N VAL A 326 -2.58 -30.18 -10.40
CA VAL A 326 -3.95 -30.58 -10.03
C VAL A 326 -4.82 -30.80 -11.25
N THR A 327 -5.83 -31.66 -11.13
CA THR A 327 -6.79 -31.91 -12.22
C THR A 327 -7.58 -30.65 -12.58
N GLU A 328 -8.16 -30.63 -13.78
CA GLU A 328 -8.89 -29.46 -14.31
C GLU A 328 -10.03 -28.99 -13.40
N GLU A 329 -10.72 -29.92 -12.74
CA GLU A 329 -11.82 -29.65 -11.82
C GLU A 329 -11.39 -28.79 -10.62
N PHE A 330 -10.23 -29.07 -10.04
CA PHE A 330 -9.74 -28.37 -8.85
C PHE A 330 -8.82 -27.18 -9.16
N GLN A 331 -8.43 -27.00 -10.42
CA GLN A 331 -7.56 -25.91 -10.85
C GLN A 331 -8.01 -24.51 -10.35
N PRO A 332 -9.31 -24.13 -10.36
CA PRO A 332 -9.73 -22.81 -9.88
C PRO A 332 -9.39 -22.56 -8.41
N VAL A 333 -9.55 -23.59 -7.55
CA VAL A 333 -9.31 -23.47 -6.10
C VAL A 333 -7.81 -23.26 -5.82
N TYR A 334 -6.95 -24.03 -6.49
CA TYR A 334 -5.50 -23.89 -6.31
C TYR A 334 -4.94 -22.61 -6.96
N LYS A 335 -5.61 -22.05 -7.97
CA LYS A 335 -5.29 -20.71 -8.50
C LYS A 335 -5.52 -19.62 -7.47
N GLU A 336 -6.57 -19.71 -6.65
CA GLU A 336 -6.76 -18.78 -5.53
C GLU A 336 -5.69 -18.97 -4.46
N LEU A 337 -5.32 -20.22 -4.15
CA LEU A 337 -4.23 -20.51 -3.22
C LEU A 337 -2.89 -19.94 -3.69
N LYS A 338 -2.61 -20.00 -5.00
CA LYS A 338 -1.44 -19.39 -5.62
C LYS A 338 -1.34 -17.89 -5.38
N ASN A 339 -2.46 -17.18 -5.31
CA ASN A 339 -2.48 -15.74 -5.03
C ASN A 339 -2.03 -15.43 -3.59
N LEU A 340 -2.15 -16.40 -2.67
CA LEU A 340 -1.76 -16.28 -1.26
C LEU A 340 -0.34 -16.80 -1.00
N ILE A 341 0.09 -17.84 -1.72
CA ILE A 341 1.42 -18.43 -1.58
C ILE A 341 2.38 -17.79 -2.58
N PRO A 342 3.31 -16.92 -2.14
CA PRO A 342 4.29 -16.30 -3.03
C PRO A 342 5.18 -17.37 -3.66
N LYS A 343 5.65 -17.12 -4.89
CA LYS A 343 6.49 -18.06 -5.64
C LYS A 343 5.90 -19.47 -5.75
N SER A 344 4.59 -19.54 -6.01
CA SER A 344 3.91 -20.78 -6.37
C SER A 344 3.37 -20.76 -7.81
N ALA A 345 3.20 -21.94 -8.38
CA ALA A 345 2.64 -22.15 -9.70
C ALA A 345 1.54 -23.19 -9.65
N VAL A 346 0.58 -23.09 -10.58
CA VAL A 346 -0.50 -24.07 -10.75
C VAL A 346 -0.44 -24.55 -12.18
N GLY A 347 -0.42 -25.86 -12.37
CA GLY A 347 -0.50 -26.51 -13.66
C GLY A 347 -1.64 -27.52 -13.69
N THR A 348 -2.30 -27.64 -14.84
CA THR A 348 -3.35 -28.65 -15.03
C THR A 348 -2.70 -30.00 -15.32
N LEU A 349 -2.91 -30.94 -14.41
CA LEU A 349 -2.56 -32.34 -14.59
C LEU A 349 -3.59 -33.00 -15.51
N SER A 350 -3.12 -33.70 -16.54
CA SER A 350 -4.00 -34.60 -17.29
C SER A 350 -4.55 -35.67 -16.35
N SER A 351 -5.73 -36.23 -16.64
CA SER A 351 -6.36 -37.26 -15.79
C SER A 351 -5.54 -38.55 -15.59
N ASN A 352 -4.41 -38.70 -16.28
CA ASN A 352 -3.48 -39.81 -16.12
C ASN A 352 -2.04 -39.33 -15.81
N SER A 353 -1.85 -38.06 -15.44
CA SER A 353 -0.53 -37.48 -15.16
C SER A 353 0.52 -37.54 -16.29
N SER A 354 0.16 -37.86 -17.53
CA SER A 354 1.11 -38.00 -18.64
C SER A 354 1.87 -36.70 -19.00
N ASN A 355 1.32 -35.53 -18.67
CA ASN A 355 1.92 -34.23 -18.95
C ASN A 355 2.77 -33.66 -17.80
N VAL A 356 2.96 -34.40 -16.71
CA VAL A 356 3.57 -33.89 -15.46
C VAL A 356 5.01 -33.36 -15.65
N ILE A 357 5.83 -33.99 -16.50
CA ILE A 357 7.20 -33.53 -16.78
C ILE A 357 7.18 -32.13 -17.39
N LYS A 358 6.36 -31.94 -18.42
CA LYS A 358 6.21 -30.65 -19.09
C LYS A 358 5.69 -29.59 -18.12
N LEU A 359 4.71 -29.95 -17.30
CA LEU A 359 4.13 -29.07 -16.28
C LEU A 359 5.21 -28.56 -15.31
N ILE A 360 6.06 -29.46 -14.80
CA ILE A 360 7.14 -29.10 -13.88
C ILE A 360 8.14 -28.14 -14.55
N ILE A 361 8.52 -28.41 -15.80
CA ILE A 361 9.47 -27.56 -16.55
C ILE A 361 8.86 -26.18 -16.82
N ASP A 362 7.61 -26.12 -17.26
CA ASP A 362 6.89 -24.87 -17.54
C ASP A 362 6.70 -24.06 -16.25
N ALA A 363 6.35 -24.72 -15.15
CA ALA A 363 6.21 -24.10 -13.83
C ALA A 363 7.55 -23.57 -13.31
N TYR A 364 8.64 -24.35 -13.42
CA TYR A 364 9.98 -23.89 -13.08
C TYR A 364 10.36 -22.64 -13.88
N ASN A 365 10.17 -22.67 -15.21
CA ASN A 365 10.47 -21.53 -16.08
C ASN A 365 9.65 -20.29 -15.74
N SER A 366 8.36 -20.47 -15.41
CA SER A 366 7.47 -19.39 -14.97
C SER A 366 7.93 -18.78 -13.64
N LEU A 367 8.17 -19.60 -12.61
CA LEU A 367 8.59 -19.15 -11.28
C LEU A 367 9.92 -18.39 -11.29
N SER A 368 10.83 -18.86 -12.14
CA SER A 368 12.17 -18.29 -12.31
C SER A 368 12.22 -17.11 -13.29
N SER A 369 11.13 -16.83 -14.01
CA SER A 369 11.02 -15.67 -14.90
C SER A 369 10.73 -14.36 -14.17
N GLU A 370 10.33 -14.44 -12.91
CA GLU A 370 10.00 -13.29 -12.10
C GLU A 370 11.03 -13.14 -10.99
N VAL A 371 11.49 -11.92 -10.75
CA VAL A 371 12.42 -11.57 -9.67
C VAL A 371 11.76 -10.51 -8.83
N ILE A 372 11.58 -10.79 -7.54
CA ILE A 372 10.98 -9.86 -6.57
C ILE A 372 11.97 -9.69 -5.43
N LEU A 373 12.19 -8.46 -4.98
CA LEU A 373 12.97 -8.16 -3.77
C LEU A 373 12.06 -8.07 -2.55
N GLU A 374 12.46 -8.77 -1.49
CA GLU A 374 11.87 -8.67 -0.16
C GLU A 374 12.94 -8.24 0.86
N ASN A 375 12.50 -7.63 1.95
CA ASN A 375 13.38 -7.23 3.04
C ASN A 375 12.89 -7.81 4.36
N THR A 376 13.81 -8.05 5.29
CA THR A 376 13.44 -8.37 6.68
C THR A 376 12.70 -7.22 7.33
N LYS A 377 12.08 -7.48 8.49
CA LYS A 377 11.47 -6.45 9.33
C LYS A 377 12.43 -5.27 9.49
N LEU A 378 11.94 -4.07 9.18
CA LEU A 378 12.73 -2.86 9.23
C LEU A 378 12.78 -2.30 10.66
N PRO A 379 13.90 -1.66 11.05
CA PRO A 379 13.98 -0.88 12.28
C PRO A 379 12.95 0.25 12.31
N GLU A 380 12.58 0.70 13.50
CA GLU A 380 11.65 1.83 13.65
C GLU A 380 12.24 3.11 13.03
N GLY A 381 11.46 3.79 12.19
CA GLY A 381 11.87 5.03 11.53
C GLY A 381 12.80 4.84 10.32
N VAL A 382 13.06 3.60 9.89
CA VAL A 382 13.81 3.28 8.67
C VAL A 382 12.86 2.89 7.54
N PHE A 383 13.07 3.47 6.35
CA PHE A 383 12.24 3.27 5.17
C PHE A 383 13.10 2.90 3.96
N LEU A 384 12.60 1.98 3.12
CA LEU A 384 13.24 1.57 1.87
C LEU A 384 12.38 1.98 0.68
N SER A 385 13.01 2.61 -0.30
CA SER A 385 12.46 2.85 -1.63
C SER A 385 13.23 2.04 -2.66
N TYR A 386 12.52 1.50 -3.64
CA TYR A 386 13.06 0.60 -4.65
C TYR A 386 12.76 1.12 -6.04
N LYS A 387 13.74 0.95 -6.93
CA LYS A 387 13.61 1.22 -8.35
C LYS A 387 14.26 0.07 -9.12
N SER A 388 13.52 -0.54 -10.04
CA SER A 388 14.00 -1.68 -10.82
C SER A 388 14.39 -1.24 -12.22
N PHE A 389 15.46 -1.82 -12.74
CA PHE A 389 15.95 -1.68 -14.10
C PHE A 389 15.95 -3.07 -14.74
N CYS A 390 14.84 -3.38 -15.40
CA CYS A 390 14.60 -4.68 -16.02
C CYS A 390 15.01 -4.66 -17.50
N LYS A 391 14.93 -5.84 -18.15
CA LYS A 391 15.21 -6.00 -19.57
C LYS A 391 14.34 -5.06 -20.43
N ASN A 392 14.81 -4.73 -21.63
CA ASN A 392 14.15 -3.81 -22.57
C ASN A 392 13.99 -2.36 -22.05
N ASN A 393 14.89 -1.90 -21.18
CA ASN A 393 14.85 -0.58 -20.55
C ASN A 393 13.55 -0.28 -19.78
N VAL A 394 12.89 -1.32 -19.29
CA VAL A 394 11.71 -1.17 -18.44
C VAL A 394 12.17 -0.75 -17.04
N VAL A 395 11.73 0.42 -16.60
CA VAL A 395 12.02 0.95 -15.27
C VAL A 395 10.78 0.88 -14.40
N GLY A 396 10.86 0.19 -13.28
CA GLY A 396 9.80 0.11 -12.29
C GLY A 396 10.01 1.08 -11.13
N THR A 397 8.94 1.71 -10.67
CA THR A 397 8.91 2.58 -9.47
C THR A 397 7.71 2.24 -8.60
N GLY A 398 7.71 2.66 -7.33
CA GLY A 398 6.64 2.32 -6.38
C GLY A 398 6.58 0.81 -6.16
N ASP A 399 5.38 0.24 -6.22
CA ASP A 399 5.16 -1.20 -6.02
C ASP A 399 5.90 -2.06 -7.07
N ASN A 400 6.01 -1.56 -8.30
CA ASN A 400 6.73 -2.23 -9.37
C ASN A 400 8.26 -2.06 -9.28
N GLY A 401 8.77 -1.18 -8.42
CA GLY A 401 10.20 -0.95 -8.24
C GLY A 401 10.96 -2.11 -7.60
N ARG A 402 10.24 -3.09 -7.05
CA ARG A 402 10.80 -4.30 -6.43
C ARG A 402 10.83 -5.51 -7.35
N LYS A 403 10.26 -5.39 -8.55
CA LYS A 403 9.97 -6.53 -9.42
C LYS A 403 10.54 -6.36 -10.82
N CYS A 404 11.04 -7.46 -11.37
CA CYS A 404 11.29 -7.64 -12.79
C CYS A 404 10.64 -8.94 -13.28
N SER A 405 9.97 -8.89 -14.42
CA SER A 405 9.33 -10.04 -15.06
C SER A 405 10.04 -10.43 -16.35
N ASN A 406 9.75 -11.62 -16.87
CA ASN A 406 10.28 -12.15 -18.14
C ASN A 406 11.82 -12.29 -18.17
N ILE A 407 12.40 -12.72 -17.04
CA ILE A 407 13.84 -12.95 -16.88
C ILE A 407 14.22 -14.36 -17.32
N SER A 408 15.04 -14.46 -18.36
CA SER A 408 15.55 -15.74 -18.85
C SER A 408 16.85 -16.13 -18.15
N ILE A 409 17.27 -17.39 -18.29
CA ILE A 409 18.58 -17.84 -17.81
C ILE A 409 19.69 -16.99 -18.44
N GLY A 410 20.63 -16.51 -17.63
CA GLY A 410 21.73 -15.64 -18.08
C GLY A 410 21.39 -14.16 -18.17
N ASP A 411 20.11 -13.77 -18.07
CA ASP A 411 19.72 -12.36 -18.02
C ASP A 411 20.18 -11.70 -16.72
N GLU A 412 20.52 -10.42 -16.82
CA GLU A 412 20.98 -9.56 -15.72
C GLU A 412 20.00 -8.39 -15.55
N VAL A 413 19.67 -8.07 -14.30
CA VAL A 413 18.85 -6.92 -13.92
C VAL A 413 19.48 -6.18 -12.75
N GLU A 414 19.12 -4.91 -12.60
CA GLU A 414 19.63 -4.04 -11.55
C GLU A 414 18.48 -3.43 -10.75
N PHE A 415 18.67 -3.28 -9.44
CA PHE A 415 17.77 -2.60 -8.54
C PHE A 415 18.54 -1.49 -7.82
N GLU A 416 17.96 -0.30 -7.77
CA GLU A 416 18.47 0.82 -6.98
C GLU A 416 17.62 0.94 -5.73
N ILE A 417 18.27 0.81 -4.58
CA ILE A 417 17.63 0.73 -3.27
C ILE A 417 18.09 1.93 -2.46
N SER A 418 17.14 2.74 -2.04
CA SER A 418 17.38 3.93 -1.22
C SER A 418 16.87 3.68 0.19
N VAL A 419 17.76 3.81 1.17
CA VAL A 419 17.47 3.63 2.60
C VAL A 419 17.49 4.98 3.29
N THR A 420 16.39 5.33 3.96
CA THR A 420 16.25 6.61 4.68
C THR A 420 15.91 6.34 6.13
N SER A 421 16.56 7.07 7.04
CA SER A 421 16.15 7.12 8.45
C SER A 421 15.45 8.44 8.75
N GLN A 422 14.37 8.44 9.53
CA GLN A 422 13.72 9.66 10.04
C GLN A 422 14.08 9.99 11.49
N LYS A 423 14.66 9.04 12.22
CA LYS A 423 15.00 9.20 13.63
C LYS A 423 16.30 8.50 13.95
N CYS A 424 16.93 8.97 15.02
CA CYS A 424 18.05 8.27 15.62
C CYS A 424 17.54 7.20 16.60
N PRO A 425 17.93 5.94 16.45
CA PRO A 425 17.57 4.91 17.42
C PRO A 425 18.20 5.23 18.79
N SER A 426 17.45 5.03 19.86
CA SER A 426 17.81 5.45 21.22
C SER A 426 19.09 4.83 21.79
N ASN A 427 19.61 3.77 21.16
CA ASN A 427 20.70 2.96 21.69
C ASN A 427 22.02 3.11 20.93
N GLY A 428 22.08 3.87 19.83
CA GLY A 428 23.30 4.10 19.03
C GLY A 428 23.96 2.82 18.48
N LYS A 429 23.29 1.67 18.55
CA LYS A 429 23.82 0.38 18.08
C LYS A 429 23.57 0.23 16.58
N PRO A 430 24.50 -0.39 15.84
CA PRO A 430 24.25 -0.77 14.46
C PRO A 430 23.08 -1.75 14.37
N GLU A 431 22.22 -1.56 13.38
CA GLU A 431 21.14 -2.49 13.05
C GLU A 431 21.44 -3.21 11.73
N THR A 432 20.81 -4.36 11.49
CA THR A 432 21.05 -5.14 10.27
C THR A 432 19.73 -5.50 9.62
N ILE A 433 19.64 -5.22 8.32
CA ILE A 433 18.52 -5.65 7.47
C ILE A 433 19.07 -6.57 6.37
N ASN A 434 18.28 -7.55 5.97
CA ASN A 434 18.62 -8.42 4.85
C ASN A 434 17.64 -8.19 3.70
N ILE A 435 18.17 -8.03 2.50
CA ILE A 435 17.39 -7.98 1.26
C ILE A 435 17.54 -9.32 0.56
N LYS A 436 16.42 -10.01 0.36
CA LYS A 436 16.34 -11.38 -0.14
C LYS A 436 15.56 -11.42 -1.45
N LEU A 437 15.80 -12.46 -2.23
CA LEU A 437 14.99 -12.82 -3.39
C LEU A 437 14.23 -14.10 -3.05
N PRO A 438 12.89 -14.09 -2.94
CA PRO A 438 12.13 -15.30 -2.65
C PRO A 438 12.44 -16.41 -3.64
N GLY A 439 12.75 -17.60 -3.12
CA GLY A 439 13.13 -18.77 -3.91
C GLY A 439 14.63 -18.89 -4.22
N PHE A 440 15.45 -17.94 -3.74
CA PHE A 440 16.92 -17.99 -3.81
C PHE A 440 17.50 -17.93 -2.40
N SER A 441 18.63 -18.64 -2.20
CA SER A 441 19.29 -18.72 -0.90
C SER A 441 20.21 -17.54 -0.59
N GLU A 442 20.63 -16.79 -1.61
CA GLU A 442 21.52 -15.63 -1.45
C GLU A 442 20.73 -14.39 -0.99
N PHE A 443 21.36 -13.55 -0.16
CA PHE A 443 20.80 -12.29 0.33
C PHE A 443 21.88 -11.23 0.48
N VAL A 444 21.47 -9.96 0.48
CA VAL A 444 22.33 -8.82 0.77
C VAL A 444 22.18 -8.42 2.22
N GLU A 445 23.27 -8.50 2.99
CA GLU A 445 23.32 -8.02 4.37
C GLU A 445 23.67 -6.53 4.39
N VAL A 446 22.79 -5.71 4.96
CA VAL A 446 22.96 -4.25 5.04
C VAL A 446 23.05 -3.83 6.50
N VAL A 447 24.24 -3.36 6.89
CA VAL A 447 24.52 -2.86 8.26
C VAL A 447 24.25 -1.37 8.31
N LEU A 448 23.27 -0.97 9.12
CA LEU A 448 22.83 0.41 9.29
C LEU A 448 23.53 1.03 10.50
N ASN A 449 24.31 2.08 10.25
CA ASN A 449 24.89 2.95 11.28
C ASN A 449 24.19 4.30 11.22
N PHE A 450 23.90 4.90 12.38
CA PHE A 450 23.14 6.15 12.45
C PHE A 450 24.05 7.29 12.91
N ILE A 451 23.99 8.41 12.18
CA ILE A 451 24.67 9.65 12.52
C ILE A 451 23.71 10.47 13.38
N CYS A 452 23.97 10.49 14.68
CA CYS A 452 23.08 11.10 15.67
C CYS A 452 23.67 12.29 16.41
N ASP A 453 25.00 12.37 16.45
CA ASP A 453 25.74 13.47 17.03
C ASP A 453 26.67 14.09 15.98
N CYS A 454 27.13 15.29 16.29
CA CYS A 454 28.17 15.98 15.51
C CYS A 454 29.56 15.55 16.01
N ASP A 455 30.58 15.64 15.15
CA ASP A 455 31.93 15.19 15.50
C ASP A 455 32.51 16.02 16.66
N CYS A 456 32.21 17.33 16.69
CA CYS A 456 32.58 18.23 17.79
C CYS A 456 32.04 17.80 19.18
N ALA A 457 30.95 17.04 19.26
CA ALA A 457 30.37 16.62 20.53
C ALA A 457 31.31 15.67 21.29
N ALA A 458 32.09 14.86 20.56
CA ALA A 458 33.07 13.95 21.17
C ALA A 458 34.19 14.67 21.94
N THR A 459 34.45 15.93 21.61
CA THR A 459 35.46 16.79 22.27
C THR A 459 34.88 17.75 23.31
N GLY A 460 33.60 17.58 23.67
CA GLY A 460 32.95 18.41 24.68
C GLY A 460 33.68 18.39 26.01
N VAL A 461 33.74 19.54 26.68
CA VAL A 461 34.37 19.69 28.00
C VAL A 461 33.27 19.71 29.06
N PRO A 462 33.07 18.63 29.84
CA PRO A 462 32.09 18.60 30.91
C PRO A 462 32.42 19.60 32.00
N ASN A 463 31.40 20.23 32.59
CA ASN A 463 31.55 21.24 33.65
C ASN A 463 32.59 22.32 33.30
N SER A 464 32.49 22.87 32.09
CA SER A 464 33.44 23.84 31.57
C SER A 464 33.41 25.14 32.39
N PRO A 465 34.57 25.74 32.71
CA PRO A 465 34.64 27.06 33.33
C PRO A 465 33.94 28.16 32.53
N GLU A 466 33.85 27.99 31.20
CA GLU A 466 33.18 28.93 30.29
C GLU A 466 31.64 28.88 30.39
N CYS A 467 31.08 27.77 30.89
CA CYS A 467 29.66 27.59 31.14
C CYS A 467 29.34 27.87 32.60
N ASN A 468 29.57 29.12 33.01
CA ASN A 468 29.36 29.62 34.37
C ASN A 468 30.07 28.77 35.45
N LYS A 469 31.41 28.69 35.36
CA LYS A 469 32.27 28.03 36.37
C LYS A 469 31.89 26.57 36.68
N GLY A 470 31.35 25.84 35.70
CA GLY A 470 31.05 24.41 35.82
C GLY A 470 29.57 24.04 35.82
N SER A 471 28.66 24.99 35.58
CA SER A 471 27.21 24.76 35.51
C SER A 471 26.72 24.14 34.18
N GLY A 472 27.64 23.70 33.31
CA GLY A 472 27.30 23.03 32.07
C GLY A 472 28.50 22.48 31.30
N THR A 473 28.20 21.69 30.27
CA THR A 473 29.16 21.13 29.32
C THR A 473 29.34 22.08 28.14
N LEU A 474 30.58 22.41 27.79
CA LEU A 474 30.89 23.16 26.57
C LEU A 474 31.10 22.17 25.42
N GLU A 475 30.14 22.07 24.51
CA GLU A 475 30.18 21.20 23.34
C GLU A 475 29.85 22.01 22.07
N CYS A 476 30.58 21.75 20.97
CA CYS A 476 30.32 22.40 19.68
C CYS A 476 30.24 23.94 19.71
N GLY A 477 31.02 24.59 20.59
CA GLY A 477 31.06 26.04 20.73
C GLY A 477 29.84 26.66 21.43
N ALA A 478 29.03 25.86 22.13
CA ALA A 478 27.90 26.31 22.94
C ALA A 478 27.83 25.56 24.29
N CYS A 479 27.23 26.21 25.29
CA CYS A 479 27.01 25.58 26.60
C CYS A 479 25.68 24.81 26.63
N LYS A 480 25.79 23.51 26.92
CA LYS A 480 24.70 22.62 27.32
C LYS A 480 24.64 22.59 28.84
N CYS A 481 23.63 23.24 29.40
CA CYS A 481 23.53 23.45 30.83
C CYS A 481 23.12 22.19 31.57
N ASN A 482 23.62 22.06 32.79
CA ASN A 482 23.19 21.02 33.72
C ASN A 482 21.72 21.25 34.11
N GLU A 483 21.08 20.20 34.63
CA GLU A 483 19.69 20.27 35.10
C GLU A 483 19.51 21.41 36.12
N GLY A 484 18.46 22.22 35.96
CA GLY A 484 18.22 23.40 36.80
C GLY A 484 18.95 24.69 36.38
N GLN A 485 19.83 24.66 35.36
CA GLN A 485 20.56 25.84 34.88
C GLN A 485 20.14 26.21 33.45
N ILE A 486 20.00 27.50 33.17
CA ILE A 486 19.57 28.05 31.88
C ILE A 486 20.39 29.30 31.51
N GLY A 487 20.24 29.77 30.27
CA GLY A 487 20.99 30.91 29.74
C GLY A 487 22.02 30.53 28.69
N GLN A 488 22.64 31.52 28.06
CA GLN A 488 23.59 31.28 26.96
C GLN A 488 24.84 30.52 27.43
N PHE A 489 25.27 30.82 28.65
CA PHE A 489 26.46 30.33 29.34
C PHE A 489 26.11 29.64 30.67
N CYS A 490 24.85 29.24 30.88
CA CYS A 490 24.37 28.60 32.11
C CYS A 490 24.48 29.51 33.35
N GLU A 491 24.27 30.80 33.13
CA GLU A 491 24.45 31.87 34.10
C GLU A 491 23.27 32.06 35.06
N CYS A 492 22.12 31.43 34.78
CA CYS A 492 20.88 31.59 35.53
C CYS A 492 20.36 30.25 36.06
N SER A 493 19.88 30.22 37.31
CA SER A 493 19.13 29.08 37.86
C SER A 493 17.66 29.15 37.43
N GLN A 494 17.02 28.00 37.13
CA GLN A 494 15.58 27.93 36.86
C GLN A 494 14.74 28.45 38.04
N ASP A 495 15.25 28.32 39.27
CA ASP A 495 14.56 28.78 40.48
C ASP A 495 14.67 30.31 40.68
N GLU A 496 15.66 30.98 40.08
CA GLU A 496 15.89 32.43 40.20
C GLU A 496 15.03 33.27 39.23
N VAL A 497 14.44 32.64 38.21
CA VAL A 497 13.54 33.28 37.22
C VAL A 497 12.24 33.80 37.86
N GLN A 498 11.92 33.37 39.09
CA GLN A 498 10.76 33.87 39.84
C GLN A 498 10.99 35.22 40.54
N THR A 499 12.16 35.85 40.42
CA THR A 499 12.39 37.18 41.00
C THR A 499 11.88 38.29 40.06
N ASN A 500 10.90 39.07 40.53
CA ASN A 500 10.20 40.15 39.81
C ASN A 500 11.11 41.18 39.08
N ASP A 501 12.40 41.25 39.41
CA ASP A 501 13.36 42.19 38.80
C ASP A 501 13.83 41.79 37.39
N MET A 502 13.79 40.50 37.03
CA MET A 502 14.25 40.05 35.70
C MET A 502 13.19 40.22 34.60
N ASP A 503 11.90 40.13 34.97
CA ASP A 503 10.77 40.37 34.06
C ASP A 503 10.69 41.83 33.59
N ALA A 504 11.17 42.77 34.40
CA ALA A 504 11.24 44.18 34.03
C ALA A 504 12.12 44.41 32.79
N ASN A 505 13.21 43.68 32.65
CA ASN A 505 14.14 43.79 31.52
C ASN A 505 13.58 43.19 30.22
N CYS A 506 12.52 42.38 30.31
CA CYS A 506 11.85 41.72 29.20
C CYS A 506 10.55 42.41 28.79
N ARG A 507 10.21 43.57 29.39
CA ARG A 507 9.10 44.43 28.98
C ARG A 507 9.63 45.63 28.21
N LYS A 508 8.92 46.03 27.16
CA LYS A 508 9.24 47.24 26.40
C LYS A 508 8.90 48.49 27.22
N ASP A 509 7.71 48.49 27.81
CA ASP A 509 7.17 49.51 28.72
C ASP A 509 6.36 48.83 29.85
N ASN A 510 6.08 49.53 30.95
CA ASN A 510 5.33 48.99 32.10
C ASN A 510 3.91 48.47 31.78
N GLY A 511 3.35 48.87 30.63
CA GLY A 511 2.05 48.40 30.13
C GLY A 511 2.12 47.26 29.12
N THR A 512 3.33 46.78 28.76
CA THR A 512 3.51 45.68 27.81
C THR A 512 3.74 44.35 28.52
N ASP A 513 3.21 43.28 27.92
CA ASP A 513 3.47 41.92 28.39
C ASP A 513 4.95 41.55 28.23
N ILE A 514 5.41 40.65 29.09
CA ILE A 514 6.77 40.09 29.03
C ILE A 514 6.99 39.49 27.64
N CYS A 515 8.03 39.95 26.94
CA CYS A 515 8.35 39.56 25.57
C CYS A 515 7.17 39.66 24.59
N SER A 516 6.31 40.66 24.79
CA SER A 516 5.10 40.91 24.00
C SER A 516 4.19 39.69 23.87
N ASN A 517 4.26 38.75 24.82
CA ASN A 517 3.60 37.43 24.80
C ASN A 517 4.01 36.52 23.60
N ASN A 518 4.99 36.95 22.82
CA ASN A 518 5.50 36.25 21.63
C ASN A 518 6.86 35.59 21.88
N GLY A 519 7.28 35.52 23.14
CA GLY A 519 8.54 34.95 23.57
C GLY A 519 8.49 34.51 25.02
N GLU A 520 9.57 33.90 25.47
CA GLU A 520 9.81 33.60 26.87
C GLU A 520 10.97 34.48 27.36
N CYS A 521 10.80 35.09 28.53
CA CYS A 521 11.89 35.82 29.17
C CYS A 521 12.81 34.78 29.83
N VAL A 522 13.99 34.61 29.27
CA VAL A 522 14.99 33.69 29.81
C VAL A 522 16.19 34.52 30.22
N CYS A 523 16.44 34.61 31.53
CA CYS A 523 17.60 35.29 32.09
C CYS A 523 17.67 36.79 31.66
N GLY A 524 16.54 37.51 31.73
CA GLY A 524 16.45 38.95 31.41
C GLY A 524 16.55 39.30 29.92
N THR A 525 16.48 38.32 29.03
CA THR A 525 16.41 38.52 27.57
C THR A 525 15.23 37.75 26.99
N CYS A 526 14.53 38.36 26.01
CA CYS A 526 13.44 37.70 25.33
C CYS A 526 13.95 36.71 24.28
N ILE A 527 13.50 35.46 24.38
CA ILE A 527 13.67 34.44 23.35
C ILE A 527 12.33 34.30 22.63
N CYS A 528 12.27 34.73 21.37
CA CYS A 528 11.02 34.71 20.61
C CYS A 528 10.59 33.28 20.26
N LYS A 529 9.27 33.03 20.35
CA LYS A 529 8.66 31.74 20.04
C LYS A 529 8.90 31.40 18.57
N LYS A 530 9.19 30.13 18.28
CA LYS A 530 9.23 29.61 16.92
C LYS A 530 7.83 29.19 16.50
N ARG A 531 7.49 29.43 15.23
CA ARG A 531 6.26 28.92 14.61
C ARG A 531 6.53 27.62 13.86
N GLU A 532 5.48 26.88 13.55
CA GLU A 532 5.55 25.65 12.74
C GLU A 532 6.10 25.93 11.33
N ASN A 533 5.81 27.11 10.78
CA ASN A 533 6.38 27.60 9.54
C ASN A 533 7.70 28.35 9.81
N PRO A 534 8.87 27.87 9.34
CA PRO A 534 10.16 28.51 9.58
C PRO A 534 10.29 29.91 8.96
N ALA A 535 9.50 30.22 7.93
CA ALA A 535 9.50 31.53 7.30
C ALA A 535 8.78 32.62 8.14
N GLU A 536 8.00 32.22 9.15
CA GLU A 536 7.26 33.11 10.03
C GLU A 536 8.04 33.35 11.32
N VAL A 537 8.53 34.58 11.49
CA VAL A 537 9.52 34.92 12.51
C VAL A 537 9.01 36.08 13.37
N TYR A 538 8.94 35.84 14.67
CA TYR A 538 8.91 36.90 15.68
C TYR A 538 10.33 37.42 15.90
N SER A 539 10.49 38.75 15.93
CA SER A 539 11.79 39.42 16.00
C SER A 539 11.72 40.67 16.88
N GLY A 540 12.88 41.28 17.13
CA GLY A 540 13.01 42.45 18.01
C GLY A 540 13.39 42.08 19.43
N LYS A 541 13.93 43.05 20.17
CA LYS A 541 14.45 42.88 21.54
C LYS A 541 13.40 42.35 22.51
N TYR A 542 12.13 42.66 22.28
CA TYR A 542 11.00 42.27 23.10
C TYR A 542 10.02 41.36 22.36
N CYS A 543 10.43 40.76 21.23
CA CYS A 543 9.57 39.95 20.35
C CYS A 543 8.30 40.70 19.89
N ASP A 544 8.42 42.02 19.72
CA ASP A 544 7.32 42.92 19.39
C ASP A 544 7.06 43.06 17.88
N CYS A 545 7.99 42.59 17.05
CA CYS A 545 7.86 42.56 15.59
C CYS A 545 7.59 41.15 15.07
N ASP A 546 6.86 41.07 13.95
CA ASP A 546 6.71 39.85 13.16
C ASP A 546 6.64 40.18 11.66
N ASN A 547 6.91 39.17 10.83
CA ASN A 547 6.93 39.27 9.37
C ASN A 547 5.72 38.61 8.69
N PHE A 548 4.63 38.32 9.42
CA PHE A 548 3.48 37.56 8.89
C PHE A 548 2.10 38.11 9.26
N ASN A 549 2.00 39.04 10.21
CA ASN A 549 0.78 39.79 10.52
C ASN A 549 0.74 41.14 9.79
N CYS A 550 1.14 41.18 8.52
CA CYS A 550 0.82 42.30 7.64
C CYS A 550 -0.53 42.08 6.95
N ASP A 551 -1.09 43.17 6.42
CA ASP A 551 -2.34 43.11 5.66
C ASP A 551 -2.23 42.15 4.47
N ARG A 552 -3.32 41.41 4.21
CA ARG A 552 -3.38 40.40 3.16
C ARG A 552 -4.38 40.82 2.08
N SER A 553 -4.00 40.57 0.83
CA SER A 553 -4.90 40.69 -0.33
C SER A 553 -4.88 39.40 -1.13
N ASN A 554 -6.06 38.92 -1.56
CA ASN A 554 -6.24 37.62 -2.22
C ASN A 554 -5.58 36.45 -1.47
N ASN A 555 -5.72 36.42 -0.13
CA ASN A 555 -5.08 35.47 0.78
C ASN A 555 -3.53 35.45 0.76
N LYS A 556 -2.88 36.39 0.05
CA LYS A 556 -1.42 36.55 0.02
C LYS A 556 -0.99 37.69 0.93
N LEU A 557 0.09 37.47 1.68
CA LEU A 557 0.74 38.49 2.52
C LEU A 557 1.28 39.61 1.63
N CYS A 558 0.91 40.85 1.91
CA CYS A 558 1.25 42.02 1.08
C CYS A 558 0.94 41.82 -0.41
N GLY A 559 -0.16 41.12 -0.72
CA GLY A 559 -0.62 40.87 -2.08
C GLY A 559 0.31 40.01 -2.94
N GLY A 560 1.45 39.56 -2.39
CA GLY A 560 2.54 38.96 -3.16
C GLY A 560 3.40 39.96 -3.94
N HIS A 561 3.21 41.26 -3.70
CA HIS A 561 3.84 42.38 -4.40
C HIS A 561 4.51 43.36 -3.41
N GLY A 562 5.03 42.81 -2.32
CA GLY A 562 5.70 43.56 -1.28
C GLY A 562 6.23 42.64 -0.18
N ARG A 563 7.08 43.19 0.68
CA ARG A 563 7.66 42.50 1.83
C ARG A 563 7.07 43.00 3.14
N CYS A 564 6.79 42.07 4.05
CA CYS A 564 6.28 42.39 5.38
C CYS A 564 7.44 42.68 6.33
N GLU A 565 7.58 43.93 6.74
CA GLU A 565 8.58 44.36 7.73
C GLU A 565 7.87 44.89 8.98
N CYS A 566 7.98 44.18 10.10
CA CYS A 566 7.37 44.52 11.40
C CYS A 566 5.92 45.01 11.25
N ARG A 567 5.05 44.14 10.70
CA ARG A 567 3.61 44.36 10.48
C ARG A 567 3.23 45.47 9.49
N LYS A 568 4.17 45.97 8.69
CA LYS A 568 3.88 46.89 7.58
C LYS A 568 4.32 46.31 6.25
N CYS A 569 3.45 46.40 5.24
CA CYS A 569 3.80 46.03 3.88
C CYS A 569 4.63 47.13 3.23
N ILE A 570 5.80 46.75 2.74
CA ILE A 570 6.65 47.58 1.89
C ILE A 570 6.44 47.12 0.45
N CYS A 571 5.67 47.88 -0.32
CA CYS A 571 5.27 47.50 -1.68
C CYS A 571 6.41 47.60 -2.68
N ASP A 572 6.38 46.69 -3.65
CA ASP A 572 7.25 46.71 -4.82
C ASP A 572 6.89 47.89 -5.73
N ALA A 573 7.80 48.26 -6.64
CA ALA A 573 7.57 49.36 -7.57
C ALA A 573 6.31 49.12 -8.42
N ASN A 574 5.48 50.17 -8.59
CA ASN A 574 4.18 50.17 -9.28
C ASN A 574 2.99 49.54 -8.52
N TYR A 575 3.15 49.19 -7.24
CA TYR A 575 2.06 48.74 -6.37
C TYR A 575 1.84 49.71 -5.20
N THR A 576 0.57 49.90 -4.82
CA THR A 576 0.16 50.76 -3.71
C THR A 576 -0.97 50.12 -2.91
N GLY A 577 -1.34 50.72 -1.78
CA GLY A 577 -2.32 50.17 -0.83
C GLY A 577 -1.65 49.57 0.41
N ASN A 578 -2.44 49.36 1.47
CA ASN A 578 -1.92 48.90 2.76
C ASN A 578 -1.44 47.43 2.69
N ALA A 579 -2.01 46.64 1.77
CA ALA A 579 -1.64 45.26 1.48
C ALA A 579 -0.94 45.12 0.10
N CYS A 580 -0.46 46.22 -0.49
CA CYS A 580 0.11 46.25 -1.85
C CYS A 580 -0.80 45.66 -2.93
N GLU A 581 -2.10 45.84 -2.77
CA GLU A 581 -3.15 45.23 -3.56
C GLU A 581 -3.44 45.97 -4.88
N CYS A 582 -3.03 47.24 -4.98
CA CYS A 582 -3.43 48.10 -6.10
C CYS A 582 -2.27 48.29 -7.08
N SER A 583 -2.41 47.70 -8.27
CA SER A 583 -1.50 47.96 -9.39
C SER A 583 -1.73 49.35 -9.96
N MET A 584 -0.65 50.09 -10.20
CA MET A 584 -0.66 51.38 -10.87
C MET A 584 -0.57 51.26 -12.41
N ASP A 585 -0.48 50.04 -12.93
CA ASP A 585 -0.45 49.76 -14.37
C ASP A 585 -1.87 49.64 -14.95
N SER A 586 -2.18 50.44 -15.97
CA SER A 586 -3.48 50.46 -16.68
C SER A 586 -3.50 49.62 -17.96
N SER A 587 -2.38 48.99 -18.32
CA SER A 587 -2.26 48.18 -19.54
C SER A 587 -3.26 47.02 -19.61
N THR A 588 -3.60 46.43 -18.47
CA THR A 588 -4.54 45.30 -18.34
C THR A 588 -6.01 45.67 -18.55
N CYS A 589 -6.35 46.96 -18.50
CA CYS A 589 -7.70 47.47 -18.70
C CYS A 589 -8.01 47.87 -20.15
N LEU A 590 -7.03 47.80 -21.05
CA LEU A 590 -7.20 48.15 -22.46
C LEU A 590 -7.88 47.01 -23.22
N ALA A 591 -9.06 47.27 -23.79
CA ALA A 591 -9.78 46.30 -24.62
C ALA A 591 -9.20 46.23 -26.04
N LYS A 592 -9.55 45.16 -26.78
CA LYS A 592 -9.09 44.93 -28.17
C LYS A 592 -9.46 46.05 -29.14
N ASN A 593 -10.49 46.85 -28.83
CA ASN A 593 -10.90 48.02 -29.61
C ASN A 593 -10.08 49.29 -29.27
N GLY A 594 -9.05 49.18 -28.42
CA GLY A 594 -8.19 50.28 -28.00
C GLY A 594 -8.81 51.18 -26.93
N GLN A 595 -9.98 50.85 -26.40
CA GLN A 595 -10.66 51.63 -25.36
C GLN A 595 -10.49 50.99 -23.99
N GLU A 596 -10.29 51.82 -22.97
CA GLU A 596 -10.25 51.39 -21.57
C GLU A 596 -11.63 50.83 -21.18
N CYS A 597 -11.68 49.57 -20.74
CA CYS A 597 -12.89 48.86 -20.33
C CYS A 597 -14.02 48.90 -21.38
N ASN A 598 -13.66 48.82 -22.67
CA ASN A 598 -14.58 48.94 -23.81
C ASN A 598 -15.43 50.24 -23.81
N GLY A 599 -14.99 51.29 -23.11
CA GLY A 599 -15.76 52.53 -22.93
C GLY A 599 -17.00 52.37 -22.04
N ARG A 600 -17.11 51.24 -21.32
CA ARG A 600 -18.27 50.83 -20.52
C ARG A 600 -17.94 50.67 -19.04
N GLY A 601 -16.79 51.19 -18.60
CA GLY A 601 -16.32 51.11 -17.23
C GLY A 601 -15.14 52.05 -16.96
N LYS A 602 -14.59 51.99 -15.74
CA LYS A 602 -13.35 52.68 -15.33
C LYS A 602 -12.31 51.67 -14.84
N CYS A 603 -11.04 51.88 -15.15
CA CYS A 603 -9.96 51.05 -14.60
C CYS A 603 -9.62 51.50 -13.18
N GLU A 604 -9.77 50.60 -12.20
CA GLU A 604 -9.34 50.81 -10.83
C GLU A 604 -8.40 49.67 -10.43
N CYS A 605 -7.17 50.00 -10.02
CA CYS A 605 -6.15 49.03 -9.62
C CYS A 605 -5.83 47.96 -10.69
N GLY A 606 -5.84 48.33 -11.98
CA GLY A 606 -5.59 47.41 -13.09
C GLY A 606 -6.77 46.49 -13.46
N VAL A 607 -7.97 46.74 -12.91
CA VAL A 607 -9.19 45.97 -13.21
C VAL A 607 -10.33 46.91 -13.64
N CYS A 608 -11.05 46.51 -14.68
CA CYS A 608 -12.21 47.26 -15.15
C CYS A 608 -13.43 47.12 -14.22
N LYS A 609 -13.90 48.25 -13.68
CA LYS A 609 -15.20 48.39 -13.02
C LYS A 609 -16.24 48.81 -14.05
N CYS A 610 -17.04 47.86 -14.50
CA CYS A 610 -18.10 48.09 -15.48
C CYS A 610 -19.20 48.99 -14.88
N SER A 611 -19.64 49.99 -15.64
CA SER A 611 -20.63 50.98 -15.21
C SER A 611 -22.04 50.40 -15.06
N ASP A 612 -22.32 49.27 -15.72
CA ASP A 612 -23.62 48.58 -15.70
C ASP A 612 -23.40 47.09 -15.38
N SER A 613 -24.16 46.56 -14.40
CA SER A 613 -24.00 45.21 -13.81
C SER A 613 -24.30 44.05 -14.76
N LYS A 614 -24.89 44.36 -15.92
CA LYS A 614 -25.17 43.43 -17.01
C LYS A 614 -23.90 42.98 -17.74
N PHE A 615 -22.85 43.81 -17.71
CA PHE A 615 -21.60 43.57 -18.40
C PHE A 615 -20.54 43.02 -17.44
N GLN A 616 -19.87 41.97 -17.87
CA GLN A 616 -18.87 41.22 -17.10
C GLN A 616 -17.66 40.95 -17.99
N GLY A 617 -16.60 40.40 -17.41
CA GLY A 617 -15.35 40.12 -18.12
C GLY A 617 -14.25 41.15 -17.82
N PRO A 618 -12.98 40.78 -18.05
CA PRO A 618 -11.80 41.59 -17.71
C PRO A 618 -11.82 43.01 -18.27
N THR A 619 -12.53 43.25 -19.38
CA THR A 619 -12.67 44.56 -20.01
C THR A 619 -14.13 44.96 -20.27
N CYS A 620 -15.10 44.35 -19.54
CA CYS A 620 -16.54 44.60 -19.68
C CYS A 620 -17.16 44.14 -21.01
N GLU A 621 -16.68 43.04 -21.58
CA GLU A 621 -17.08 42.54 -22.91
C GLU A 621 -18.23 41.50 -22.93
N LEU A 622 -18.57 40.85 -21.82
CA LEU A 622 -19.53 39.73 -21.74
C LEU A 622 -20.91 40.15 -21.20
N CYS A 623 -22.02 39.67 -21.77
CA CYS A 623 -23.39 39.82 -21.25
C CYS A 623 -24.11 38.46 -21.17
N PRO A 624 -24.13 37.78 -20.01
CA PRO A 624 -24.78 36.46 -19.87
C PRO A 624 -26.32 36.51 -19.78
N THR A 625 -26.90 37.61 -19.31
CA THR A 625 -28.35 37.76 -19.04
C THR A 625 -29.13 38.42 -20.17
N CYS A 626 -28.53 38.54 -21.35
CA CYS A 626 -29.22 39.01 -22.54
C CYS A 626 -30.16 37.87 -23.04
N PRO A 627 -31.51 38.00 -22.99
CA PRO A 627 -32.44 36.90 -23.34
C PRO A 627 -32.46 36.65 -24.86
N GLY A 628 -32.41 35.38 -25.31
CA GLY A 628 -32.70 35.04 -26.72
C GLY A 628 -32.05 33.76 -27.29
N VAL A 629 -30.90 33.32 -26.79
CA VAL A 629 -30.05 32.35 -27.51
C VAL A 629 -30.73 30.99 -27.75
N CYS A 630 -31.26 30.30 -26.74
CA CYS A 630 -31.86 28.97 -26.95
C CYS A 630 -33.13 29.01 -27.82
N THR A 631 -33.99 30.00 -27.59
CA THR A 631 -35.26 30.15 -28.31
C THR A 631 -35.05 30.59 -29.76
N GLU A 632 -34.08 31.47 -30.02
CA GLU A 632 -33.73 31.92 -31.38
C GLU A 632 -33.20 30.76 -32.24
N HIS A 633 -32.47 29.83 -31.64
CA HIS A 633 -31.82 28.74 -32.36
C HIS A 633 -32.64 27.45 -32.41
N LYS A 634 -33.73 27.35 -31.63
CA LYS A 634 -34.60 26.18 -31.54
C LYS A 634 -35.07 25.69 -32.91
N ASP A 635 -35.62 26.58 -33.74
CA ASP A 635 -36.30 26.18 -34.98
C ASP A 635 -35.34 25.63 -36.03
N CYS A 636 -34.12 26.20 -36.10
CA CYS A 636 -33.06 25.69 -36.98
C CYS A 636 -32.53 24.33 -36.51
N VAL A 637 -32.39 24.13 -35.19
CA VAL A 637 -31.95 22.84 -34.64
C VAL A 637 -33.01 21.76 -34.88
N GLN A 638 -34.29 22.07 -34.67
CA GLN A 638 -35.40 21.14 -34.87
C GLN A 638 -35.55 20.73 -36.34
N CYS A 639 -35.42 21.69 -37.27
CA CYS A 639 -35.52 21.40 -38.71
C CYS A 639 -34.34 20.55 -39.21
N LEU A 640 -33.11 20.88 -38.80
CA LEU A 640 -31.91 20.16 -39.23
C LEU A 640 -31.81 18.76 -38.61
N ALA A 641 -32.19 18.60 -37.34
CA ALA A 641 -32.08 17.33 -36.62
C ALA A 641 -33.22 16.36 -36.95
N PHE A 642 -34.47 16.83 -36.88
CA PHE A 642 -35.66 15.96 -36.89
C PHE A 642 -36.52 16.14 -38.14
N LYS A 643 -36.23 17.13 -39.00
CA LYS A 643 -37.01 17.48 -40.19
C LYS A 643 -38.48 17.84 -39.84
N THR A 644 -38.67 18.47 -38.70
CA THR A 644 -39.95 18.94 -38.14
C THR A 644 -39.82 20.39 -37.65
N GLY A 645 -40.91 21.03 -37.22
CA GLY A 645 -40.92 22.42 -36.75
C GLY A 645 -41.20 23.45 -37.85
N GLU A 646 -41.34 24.73 -37.44
CA GLU A 646 -41.83 25.82 -38.30
C GLU A 646 -40.93 26.11 -39.51
N LYS A 647 -39.61 25.90 -39.40
CA LYS A 647 -38.63 26.13 -40.46
C LYS A 647 -38.37 24.92 -41.37
N LYS A 648 -39.20 23.88 -41.31
CA LYS A 648 -39.01 22.62 -42.07
C LYS A 648 -38.80 22.86 -43.57
N ASP A 649 -39.54 23.79 -44.16
CA ASP A 649 -39.53 24.02 -45.62
C ASP A 649 -38.43 25.01 -46.07
N THR A 650 -37.99 25.93 -45.21
CA THR A 650 -36.91 26.91 -45.51
C THR A 650 -35.55 26.57 -44.88
N CYS A 651 -35.46 25.42 -44.20
CA CYS A 651 -34.33 24.97 -43.38
C CYS A 651 -32.95 25.09 -44.09
N GLN A 652 -32.88 24.68 -45.36
CA GLN A 652 -31.61 24.66 -46.12
C GLN A 652 -31.09 26.04 -46.51
N GLN A 653 -31.95 27.07 -46.54
CA GLN A 653 -31.57 28.43 -46.91
C GLN A 653 -31.25 29.28 -45.67
N GLU A 654 -32.02 29.13 -44.60
CA GLU A 654 -31.92 29.98 -43.40
C GLU A 654 -30.97 29.47 -42.32
N CYS A 655 -30.63 28.17 -42.33
CA CYS A 655 -29.83 27.53 -41.26
C CYS A 655 -28.45 27.06 -41.75
N THR A 656 -27.86 27.73 -42.74
CA THR A 656 -26.58 27.35 -43.39
C THR A 656 -25.34 27.49 -42.50
N LYS A 657 -25.39 28.34 -41.47
CA LYS A 657 -24.27 28.58 -40.53
C LYS A 657 -24.27 27.65 -39.30
N TYR A 658 -25.07 26.59 -39.30
CA TYR A 658 -25.14 25.63 -38.21
C TYR A 658 -24.43 24.33 -38.58
N LYS A 659 -23.48 23.91 -37.74
CA LYS A 659 -22.82 22.62 -37.86
C LYS A 659 -23.40 21.68 -36.80
N LEU A 660 -24.26 20.77 -37.23
CA LEU A 660 -25.04 19.90 -36.36
C LEU A 660 -24.42 18.50 -36.23
N GLU A 661 -24.29 18.03 -35.01
CA GLU A 661 -23.85 16.69 -34.66
C GLU A 661 -24.89 16.00 -33.77
N LYS A 662 -25.27 14.76 -34.13
CA LYS A 662 -26.26 13.98 -33.37
C LYS A 662 -25.56 13.07 -32.37
N VAL A 663 -26.10 13.04 -31.15
CA VAL A 663 -25.55 12.26 -30.05
C VAL A 663 -26.59 11.24 -29.58
N THR A 664 -26.17 9.99 -29.35
CA THR A 664 -27.06 8.87 -29.02
C THR A 664 -27.58 8.88 -27.58
N GLU A 665 -26.78 9.40 -26.63
CA GLU A 665 -27.03 9.38 -25.19
C GLU A 665 -26.87 10.79 -24.61
N ARG A 666 -27.66 11.13 -23.58
CA ARG A 666 -27.70 12.49 -23.02
C ARG A 666 -26.42 12.85 -22.26
N GLU A 667 -25.78 11.87 -21.65
CA GLU A 667 -24.55 12.00 -20.87
C GLU A 667 -23.33 12.30 -21.75
N ARG A 668 -23.44 12.08 -23.07
CA ARG A 668 -22.40 12.40 -24.06
C ARG A 668 -22.56 13.80 -24.67
N LEU A 669 -23.58 14.57 -24.27
CA LEU A 669 -23.65 15.98 -24.64
C LEU A 669 -22.51 16.74 -23.95
N PRO A 670 -21.74 17.57 -24.68
CA PRO A 670 -20.58 18.26 -24.11
C PRO A 670 -20.96 19.12 -22.90
N GLN A 671 -20.25 18.96 -21.79
CA GLN A 671 -20.52 19.75 -20.60
C GLN A 671 -19.79 21.10 -20.65
N PRO A 672 -20.31 22.15 -19.99
CA PRO A 672 -19.73 23.50 -20.04
C PRO A 672 -18.29 23.58 -19.47
N THR A 673 -17.83 22.51 -18.81
CA THR A 673 -16.49 22.38 -18.24
C THR A 673 -15.46 21.72 -19.16
N ASP A 674 -15.87 21.16 -20.30
CA ASP A 674 -15.01 20.26 -21.09
C ASP A 674 -14.16 20.98 -22.16
N GLU A 675 -14.40 22.26 -22.44
CA GLU A 675 -13.69 23.03 -23.48
C GLU A 675 -13.63 24.55 -23.21
N PRO A 676 -12.68 25.31 -23.81
CA PRO A 676 -12.46 26.73 -23.52
C PRO A 676 -13.52 27.71 -24.07
N ILE A 677 -14.52 27.24 -24.84
CA ILE A 677 -15.54 28.09 -25.48
C ILE A 677 -16.85 28.05 -24.67
N PRO A 678 -17.47 29.20 -24.33
CA PRO A 678 -18.73 29.23 -23.59
C PRO A 678 -19.86 28.53 -24.36
N ARG A 679 -20.51 27.55 -23.72
CA ARG A 679 -21.60 26.75 -24.31
C ARG A 679 -22.92 27.00 -23.58
N ALA A 680 -23.99 27.20 -24.34
CA ALA A 680 -25.34 27.22 -23.81
C ALA A 680 -25.95 25.81 -23.86
N ILE A 681 -26.51 25.34 -22.73
CA ILE A 681 -27.30 24.11 -22.69
C ILE A 681 -28.78 24.49 -22.83
N CYS A 682 -29.44 23.92 -23.83
CA CYS A 682 -30.82 24.23 -24.17
C CYS A 682 -31.70 22.97 -24.05
N LYS A 683 -32.91 23.17 -23.51
CA LYS A 683 -33.97 22.16 -23.40
C LYS A 683 -35.26 22.76 -23.94
N GLU A 684 -35.77 22.20 -25.03
CA GLU A 684 -36.94 22.75 -25.73
C GLU A 684 -38.00 21.66 -25.97
N ARG A 685 -39.26 22.08 -26.13
CA ARG A 685 -40.39 21.20 -26.47
C ARG A 685 -40.74 21.29 -27.94
N ASP A 686 -41.01 20.15 -28.55
CA ASP A 686 -41.60 20.08 -29.89
C ASP A 686 -43.14 20.12 -29.86
N GLU A 687 -43.74 19.98 -31.04
CA GLU A 687 -45.20 20.01 -31.25
C GLU A 687 -45.92 18.78 -30.67
N ASN A 688 -45.20 17.68 -30.38
CA ASN A 688 -45.76 16.43 -29.84
C ASN A 688 -45.56 16.32 -28.31
N ASP A 689 -45.26 17.44 -27.64
CA ASP A 689 -44.90 17.52 -26.22
C ASP A 689 -43.68 16.65 -25.84
N CYS A 690 -42.83 16.32 -26.82
CA CYS A 690 -41.57 15.63 -26.58
C CYS A 690 -40.46 16.64 -26.28
N TRP A 691 -39.57 16.26 -25.37
CA TRP A 691 -38.42 17.09 -25.00
C TRP A 691 -37.20 16.74 -25.86
N PHE A 692 -36.57 17.74 -26.46
CA PHE A 692 -35.27 17.59 -27.10
C PHE A 692 -34.23 18.51 -26.48
N TYR A 693 -33.01 18.00 -26.37
CA TYR A 693 -31.90 18.65 -25.69
C TYR A 693 -30.78 18.93 -26.70
N PHE A 694 -30.19 20.11 -26.62
CA PHE A 694 -29.04 20.46 -27.43
C PHE A 694 -28.09 21.42 -26.70
N THR A 695 -26.83 21.41 -27.12
CA THR A 695 -25.82 22.38 -26.67
C THR A 695 -25.36 23.24 -27.83
N LEU A 696 -25.19 24.54 -27.60
CA LEU A 696 -24.79 25.51 -28.61
C LEU A 696 -23.51 26.23 -28.20
N ALA A 697 -22.54 26.25 -29.10
CA ALA A 697 -21.35 27.10 -29.02
C ALA A 697 -21.28 28.02 -30.25
N VAL A 698 -20.85 29.26 -30.06
CA VAL A 698 -20.57 30.18 -31.17
C VAL A 698 -19.06 30.34 -31.28
N GLN A 699 -18.49 29.99 -32.44
CA GLN A 699 -17.05 30.11 -32.69
C GLN A 699 -16.68 31.54 -33.11
N GLU A 700 -15.38 31.87 -33.10
CA GLU A 700 -14.87 33.21 -33.42
C GLU A 700 -15.23 33.70 -34.84
N ASP A 701 -15.55 32.78 -35.76
CA ASP A 701 -15.96 33.04 -37.14
C ASP A 701 -17.49 33.16 -37.34
N ASP A 702 -18.26 33.27 -36.25
CA ASP A 702 -19.74 33.31 -36.24
C ASP A 702 -20.41 31.99 -36.70
N THR A 703 -19.69 30.87 -36.73
CA THR A 703 -20.29 29.54 -36.93
C THR A 703 -20.91 29.00 -35.64
N LYS A 704 -22.10 28.39 -35.75
CA LYS A 704 -22.87 27.83 -34.62
C LYS A 704 -22.68 26.33 -34.57
N GLN A 705 -21.93 25.85 -33.59
CA GLN A 705 -21.73 24.42 -33.38
C GLN A 705 -22.82 23.88 -32.45
N VAL A 706 -23.58 22.89 -32.94
CA VAL A 706 -24.71 22.31 -32.23
C VAL A 706 -24.53 20.82 -32.05
N HIS A 707 -24.67 20.35 -30.80
CA HIS A 707 -24.82 18.92 -30.50
C HIS A 707 -26.24 18.67 -30.01
N VAL A 708 -26.96 17.75 -30.64
CA VAL A 708 -28.38 17.48 -30.34
C VAL A 708 -28.59 15.99 -30.07
N LEU A 709 -29.48 15.68 -29.13
CA LEU A 709 -29.85 14.29 -28.83
C LEU A 709 -30.62 13.67 -30.00
N GLU A 710 -30.24 12.46 -30.41
CA GLU A 710 -30.79 11.80 -31.61
C GLU A 710 -32.27 11.44 -31.47
N LYS A 711 -32.73 11.06 -30.27
CA LYS A 711 -34.12 10.70 -29.99
C LYS A 711 -34.73 11.65 -28.95
N PRO A 712 -35.80 12.38 -29.27
CA PRO A 712 -36.55 13.15 -28.28
C PRO A 712 -37.17 12.26 -27.19
N GLU A 713 -37.22 12.76 -25.96
CA GLU A 713 -37.86 12.08 -24.83
C GLU A 713 -39.37 12.35 -24.85
N CYS A 714 -40.15 11.36 -25.27
CA CYS A 714 -41.61 11.38 -25.26
C CYS A 714 -42.17 10.51 -24.11
N PRO A 715 -43.30 10.87 -23.47
CA PRO A 715 -43.93 10.03 -22.47
C PRO A 715 -44.48 8.72 -23.07
N ALA A 716 -44.16 7.56 -22.47
CA ALA A 716 -44.65 6.25 -22.88
C ALA A 716 -46.05 5.94 -22.30
N GLY A 717 -46.93 5.34 -23.09
CA GLY A 717 -48.24 4.85 -22.60
C GLY A 717 -48.11 3.61 -21.71
N PRO A 718 -49.10 3.31 -20.84
CA PRO A 718 -49.05 2.16 -19.93
C PRO A 718 -49.22 0.81 -20.67
N ASP A 719 -48.46 -0.20 -20.26
CA ASP A 719 -48.46 -1.54 -20.87
C ASP A 719 -49.58 -2.43 -20.25
N ILE A 720 -50.54 -2.83 -21.09
CA ILE A 720 -51.82 -3.43 -20.66
C ILE A 720 -51.67 -4.94 -20.35
N ILE A 721 -50.74 -5.62 -21.03
CA ILE A 721 -50.57 -7.08 -20.97
C ILE A 721 -50.22 -7.61 -19.57
N PRO A 722 -49.24 -7.04 -18.83
CA PRO A 722 -48.88 -7.54 -17.50
C PRO A 722 -49.99 -7.32 -16.46
N ILE A 723 -50.79 -6.25 -16.60
CA ILE A 723 -51.90 -5.94 -15.68
C ILE A 723 -53.00 -7.00 -15.81
N VAL A 724 -53.37 -7.38 -17.04
CA VAL A 724 -54.40 -8.39 -17.29
C VAL A 724 -53.94 -9.78 -16.84
N ALA A 725 -52.70 -10.15 -17.12
CA ALA A 725 -52.14 -11.45 -16.72
C ALA A 725 -52.10 -11.61 -15.19
N GLY A 726 -51.71 -10.55 -14.46
CA GLY A 726 -51.67 -10.55 -13.00
C GLY A 726 -53.03 -10.77 -12.34
N VAL A 727 -54.09 -10.12 -12.86
CA VAL A 727 -55.45 -10.25 -12.31
C VAL A 727 -56.01 -11.67 -12.55
N VAL A 728 -55.81 -12.24 -13.72
CA VAL A 728 -56.29 -13.60 -14.05
C VAL A 728 -55.60 -14.66 -13.18
N ALA A 729 -54.28 -14.56 -13.01
CA ALA A 729 -53.53 -15.48 -12.16
C ALA A 729 -53.98 -15.42 -10.69
N GLY A 730 -54.26 -14.21 -10.17
CA GLY A 730 -54.77 -14.02 -8.81
C GLY A 730 -56.11 -14.73 -8.55
N ILE A 731 -57.06 -14.60 -9.49
CA ILE A 731 -58.39 -15.23 -9.36
C ILE A 731 -58.28 -16.77 -9.32
N VAL A 732 -57.45 -17.35 -10.20
CA VAL A 732 -57.25 -18.80 -10.27
C VAL A 732 -56.61 -19.35 -8.97
N MET A 733 -55.62 -18.64 -8.43
CA MET A 733 -54.95 -19.04 -7.19
C MET A 733 -55.88 -19.02 -5.98
N ILE A 734 -56.76 -18.01 -5.88
CA ILE A 734 -57.76 -17.94 -4.81
C ILE A 734 -58.75 -19.11 -4.92
N GLY A 735 -59.20 -19.47 -6.13
CA GLY A 735 -60.08 -20.61 -6.35
C GLY A 735 -59.45 -21.94 -5.93
N LEU A 736 -58.19 -22.17 -6.28
CA LEU A 736 -57.43 -23.37 -5.87
C LEU A 736 -57.25 -23.45 -4.35
N ALA A 737 -56.94 -22.33 -3.69
CA ALA A 737 -56.79 -22.29 -2.24
C ALA A 737 -58.10 -22.66 -1.52
N LEU A 738 -59.25 -22.13 -1.99
CA LEU A 738 -60.56 -22.46 -1.42
C LEU A 738 -60.92 -23.93 -1.60
N LEU A 739 -60.62 -24.53 -2.76
CA LEU A 739 -60.85 -25.97 -3.00
C LEU A 739 -59.98 -26.85 -2.10
N LEU A 740 -58.72 -26.48 -1.88
CA LEU A 740 -57.83 -27.20 -0.97
C LEU A 740 -58.30 -27.11 0.48
N ILE A 741 -58.74 -25.94 0.93
CA ILE A 741 -59.31 -25.74 2.27
C ILE A 741 -60.59 -26.57 2.42
N TRP A 742 -61.49 -26.54 1.45
CA TRP A 742 -62.72 -27.33 1.48
C TRP A 742 -62.42 -28.84 1.53
N LYS A 743 -61.49 -29.33 0.71
CA LYS A 743 -61.07 -30.74 0.72
C LYS A 743 -60.45 -31.14 2.06
N LEU A 744 -59.63 -30.27 2.66
CA LEU A 744 -59.05 -30.50 3.98
C LEU A 744 -60.15 -30.59 5.06
N LEU A 745 -61.12 -29.68 5.04
CA LEU A 745 -62.25 -29.68 5.99
C LEU A 745 -63.13 -30.93 5.83
N MET A 746 -63.43 -31.34 4.60
CA MET A 746 -64.19 -32.58 4.33
C MET A 746 -63.44 -33.81 4.83
N ILE A 747 -62.14 -33.92 4.59
CA ILE A 747 -61.33 -35.05 5.09
C ILE A 747 -61.34 -35.10 6.63
N ILE A 748 -61.26 -33.95 7.31
CA ILE A 748 -61.33 -33.90 8.77
C ILE A 748 -62.71 -34.31 9.26
N HIS A 749 -63.78 -33.87 8.60
CA HIS A 749 -65.16 -34.24 8.96
C HIS A 749 -65.40 -35.74 8.75
N ASP A 750 -65.02 -36.29 7.60
CA ASP A 750 -65.14 -37.73 7.30
C ASP A 750 -64.33 -38.58 8.28
N ARG A 751 -63.11 -38.19 8.65
CA ARG A 751 -62.34 -38.91 9.68
C ARG A 751 -63.03 -38.88 11.05
N ARG A 752 -63.68 -37.76 11.41
CA ARG A 752 -64.44 -37.67 12.66
C ARG A 752 -65.69 -38.54 12.64
N GLU A 753 -66.46 -38.50 11.56
CA GLU A 753 -67.66 -39.34 11.40
C GLU A 753 -67.28 -40.83 11.33
N PHE A 754 -66.19 -41.18 10.64
CA PHE A 754 -65.68 -42.56 10.62
C PHE A 754 -65.27 -43.03 12.01
N ALA A 755 -64.55 -42.21 12.78
CA ALA A 755 -64.19 -42.54 14.16
C ALA A 755 -65.42 -42.66 15.07
N LYS A 756 -66.46 -41.83 14.85
CA LYS A 756 -67.74 -41.94 15.56
C LYS A 756 -68.48 -43.21 15.19
N PHE A 757 -68.52 -43.57 13.90
CA PHE A 757 -69.11 -44.81 13.40
C PHE A 757 -68.39 -46.05 13.95
N GLU A 758 -67.05 -46.08 14.00
CA GLU A 758 -66.31 -47.18 14.64
C GLU A 758 -66.64 -47.28 16.13
N LYS A 759 -66.75 -46.16 16.84
CA LYS A 759 -67.14 -46.14 18.25
C LYS A 759 -68.57 -46.65 18.45
N GLU A 760 -69.51 -46.28 17.60
CA GLU A 760 -70.88 -46.79 17.60
C GLU A 760 -70.92 -48.28 17.25
N LYS A 761 -70.11 -48.76 16.31
CA LYS A 761 -69.98 -50.19 15.96
C LYS A 761 -69.45 -51.01 17.14
N MET A 762 -68.45 -50.50 17.86
CA MET A 762 -67.91 -51.14 19.07
C MET A 762 -68.92 -51.15 20.23
N ASN A 763 -69.76 -50.12 20.35
CA ASN A 763 -70.83 -50.04 21.35
C ASN A 763 -72.10 -50.82 20.96
N ALA A 764 -72.26 -51.17 19.67
CA ALA A 764 -73.39 -51.93 19.13
C ALA A 764 -73.12 -53.45 19.09
N ILE A 765 -72.06 -53.93 19.73
CA ILE A 765 -71.92 -55.35 20.09
C ILE A 765 -72.88 -55.60 21.26
N TRP A 766 -74.13 -55.87 20.91
CA TRP A 766 -75.11 -56.37 21.87
C TRP A 766 -74.71 -57.77 22.33
N ASP A 767 -74.69 -57.90 23.65
CA ASP A 767 -74.64 -59.14 24.41
C ASP A 767 -75.73 -60.09 23.87
N THR A 768 -75.33 -61.28 23.43
CA THR A 768 -76.22 -62.39 23.08
C THR A 768 -76.81 -63.00 24.36
N GLY A 769 -77.58 -62.18 25.09
CA GLY A 769 -78.40 -62.57 26.23
C GLY A 769 -79.81 -62.94 25.76
N GLU A 770 -80.22 -64.15 26.10
CA GLU A 770 -81.50 -64.76 25.72
C GLU A 770 -82.72 -63.91 26.07
N ASN A 771 -83.73 -64.00 25.19
CA ASN A 771 -85.02 -63.32 25.31
C ASN A 771 -85.76 -63.71 26.61
N PRO A 772 -86.06 -62.75 27.52
CA PRO A 772 -86.64 -63.02 28.84
C PRO A 772 -88.09 -63.58 28.84
N ILE A 773 -88.70 -63.79 27.68
CA ILE A 773 -90.07 -64.33 27.56
C ILE A 773 -90.08 -65.80 27.07
N TYR A 774 -88.93 -66.37 26.71
CA TYR A 774 -88.84 -67.75 26.20
C TYR A 774 -88.64 -68.78 27.34
N LYS A 775 -89.58 -69.72 27.51
CA LYS A 775 -89.45 -70.88 28.40
C LYS A 775 -89.32 -72.16 27.58
N SER A 776 -88.15 -72.81 27.64
CA SER A 776 -87.94 -74.15 27.07
C SER A 776 -88.60 -75.23 27.94
N ALA A 777 -89.25 -76.21 27.31
CA ALA A 777 -90.07 -77.24 27.95
C ALA A 777 -89.31 -78.53 28.31
N VAL A 778 -87.98 -78.51 28.37
CA VAL A 778 -87.15 -79.69 28.62
C VAL A 778 -86.38 -79.53 29.93
N THR A 779 -86.63 -80.43 30.88
CA THR A 779 -85.86 -80.57 32.13
C THR A 779 -84.93 -81.77 32.01
N THR A 780 -83.62 -81.55 32.15
CA THR A 780 -82.61 -82.61 32.13
C THR A 780 -82.00 -82.75 33.53
N VAL A 781 -82.14 -83.93 34.13
CA VAL A 781 -81.59 -84.28 35.44
C VAL A 781 -80.28 -85.05 35.20
N VAL A 782 -79.16 -84.58 35.77
CA VAL A 782 -77.85 -85.23 35.65
C VAL A 782 -77.58 -86.10 36.87
N ASN A 783 -77.25 -87.36 36.62
CA ASN A 783 -77.02 -88.43 37.60
C ASN A 783 -75.58 -88.37 38.16
N PRO A 784 -75.39 -88.36 39.50
CA PRO A 784 -74.08 -88.13 40.15
C PRO A 784 -73.16 -89.37 40.22
N LYS A 785 -72.99 -90.16 39.15
CA LYS A 785 -72.17 -91.39 39.20
C LYS A 785 -71.00 -91.52 38.22
N TYR A 786 -70.63 -90.52 37.45
CA TYR A 786 -69.47 -90.59 36.55
C TYR A 786 -68.80 -89.22 36.53
N GLU A 787 -67.71 -89.06 37.27
CA GLU A 787 -66.30 -89.16 36.83
C GLU A 787 -65.77 -87.73 36.56
N GLY A 788 -64.66 -87.26 37.12
CA GLY A 788 -63.55 -87.98 37.74
C GLY A 788 -62.33 -88.02 36.82
N LYS A 789 -61.73 -86.87 36.51
CA LYS A 789 -60.31 -86.53 36.67
C LYS A 789 -59.99 -85.18 36.05
#